data_AF-A0A9D4RMP5-F1
#
_entry.id   AF-A0A9D4RMP5-F1
#
_cell.length_a   1.000
_cell.length_b   1.000
_cell.length_c   1.000
_cell.angle_alpha   90.00
_cell.angle_beta   90.00
_cell.angle_gamma   90.00
#
_symmetry.space_group_name_H-M   'P 1'
#
loop_
_entity.id
_entity.type
_entity.pdbx_description
1 polymer ?
#
loop_
_entity_poly.entity_id
_entity_poly.type
_entity_poly.pdbx_seq_one_letter_code
_entity_poly.pdbx_strand_id
1 'polypeptide(L)'
;MLHALWNIFIIRVVAFLASEILATPLDDYVYRKDPAYKYDVIKMYQMEGYTLYILNLTSQKWKPDFQSQPVWWHYLSVTVPDKILIKGAGFLYITGGSNNDNPPSLTDPCVQGTTHMATATGSIGACLTLVPNTPIVFKNDPAQKERWGDAIVAWTWKTFVEQKGVDPEILLTMPMTKASVRALDTISDLTKSKIGEKTDRFVVAGKSKRGGISWMVGAVDKRVVAIVPIVMDLLNMQENLRHYYRSLGGWSFAFNDYYEVNFTQYLDSPYLKQMATIVDPLSYTHRYGDKPKYIILAGNDELFMPDDSRFYFDDLKGEIYFRMAPNMDHTLNPFENNTALGIRSFYISIMKNIPLPKMNWKLQMTSTGGKISLITEKRPAAVVCYHATTTDGKRKDFRLFRLNNDNVPALNQVIWHKADVNQTSALSWEVELLNPPVGWTAFFIQVTFAGLADSVLEFTTQTLIIPDTVLKKDIENSVDPDETPHNAACSPMSLNRTTFLIALSMRCILAYICVALLLPGGWTTPLDDYVYREDPTYKYDVIQTYPGEGYTMYIVNLTSQTWKPDLQSQPVWWHYMVVTVPDKILIKGAGFLFIGGGSNENDPPLPTDEDVKHTTIIAATTGTVAACLKMIPNQPIVFRDDPAQKKRAEDAIIAWTWKIFVDQKGADPEILLRMPMTKASIRALDTINNLTQSMIGETTDRFMVAGGSKRGWTTWTVGAVDKRVVAIAPIVMDLLNLQENLHHYYRSLGGWTYAFDDYYENNFTLNLDSPYIKDMAAIVDPISYTDRYVDKPKYIISAGGDQFFMPDDSRFYFDKLKGEKYFRMVPNTGHGLDPFELSVIFGIRAFYLSVMNNNTLPKMKWHLETTSAGGKISLVTEIQPATVVCYHATTSDGKRKDFRITRLDNSSQPVANPVPWYTADVKQTSALSWEVELPNPPVGWTAFFIQVTFAGLDDSVLEFTTQTLIIPNTYPFPDCHGAECRGTLV
;
A
#
# COMPACT_ATOMS: atom_id res chain seq x y z
N MET A 1 -54.12 43.33 30.40
CA MET A 1 -52.67 43.63 30.54
C MET A 1 -51.90 42.51 31.26
N LEU A 2 -52.39 42.00 32.41
CA LEU A 2 -51.77 40.84 33.09
C LEU A 2 -51.74 39.53 32.26
N HIS A 3 -52.77 39.24 31.46
CA HIS A 3 -52.78 38.08 30.57
C HIS A 3 -51.75 38.16 29.41
N ALA A 4 -51.45 39.38 28.93
CA ALA A 4 -50.46 39.58 27.88
C ALA A 4 -49.02 39.43 28.42
N LEU A 5 -48.79 39.88 29.66
CA LEU A 5 -47.51 39.71 30.33
C LEU A 5 -47.25 38.24 30.72
N TRP A 6 -48.29 37.49 31.06
CA TRP A 6 -48.19 36.05 31.35
C TRP A 6 -47.84 35.22 30.10
N ASN A 7 -48.45 35.54 28.96
CA ASN A 7 -48.14 34.88 27.69
C ASN A 7 -46.74 35.23 27.17
N ILE A 8 -46.27 36.47 27.35
CA ILE A 8 -44.89 36.86 26.99
C ILE A 8 -43.87 36.18 27.91
N PHE A 9 -44.19 35.99 29.20
CA PHE A 9 -43.35 35.23 30.13
C PHE A 9 -43.29 33.75 29.76
N ILE A 10 -44.42 33.11 29.44
CA ILE A 10 -44.45 31.71 28.97
C ILE A 10 -43.71 31.56 27.64
N ILE A 11 -43.89 32.47 26.68
CA ILE A 11 -43.16 32.41 25.39
C ILE A 11 -41.66 32.61 25.61
N ARG A 12 -41.23 33.48 26.54
CA ARG A 12 -39.82 33.64 26.87
C ARG A 12 -39.26 32.48 27.65
N VAL A 13 -40.01 31.86 28.56
CA VAL A 13 -39.57 30.66 29.30
C VAL A 13 -39.53 29.45 28.39
N VAL A 14 -40.50 29.28 27.48
CA VAL A 14 -40.49 28.23 26.45
C VAL A 14 -39.39 28.48 25.41
N ALA A 15 -39.08 29.73 25.06
CA ALA A 15 -37.93 30.05 24.19
C ALA A 15 -36.57 29.93 24.89
N PHE A 16 -36.51 30.17 26.21
CA PHE A 16 -35.30 29.93 27.02
C PHE A 16 -35.07 28.43 27.24
N LEU A 17 -36.14 27.66 27.44
CA LEU A 17 -36.11 26.19 27.50
C LEU A 17 -35.91 25.53 26.12
N ALA A 18 -36.29 26.18 25.02
CA ALA A 18 -36.08 25.68 23.65
C ALA A 18 -34.73 26.12 23.04
N SER A 19 -34.00 27.05 23.67
CA SER A 19 -32.66 27.48 23.22
C SER A 19 -31.51 26.78 23.95
N GLU A 20 -31.81 26.00 24.99
CA GLU A 20 -31.00 24.82 25.31
C GLU A 20 -31.28 23.74 24.27
N ILE A 21 -30.61 23.85 23.12
CA ILE A 21 -30.35 22.69 22.27
C ILE A 21 -29.65 21.69 23.18
N LEU A 22 -30.39 20.66 23.63
CA LEU A 22 -29.99 19.66 24.64
C LEU A 22 -28.48 19.41 24.58
N ALA A 23 -27.75 19.87 25.62
CA ALA A 23 -26.34 19.55 25.78
C ALA A 23 -26.20 18.03 25.79
N THR A 24 -25.39 17.51 24.87
CA THR A 24 -25.10 16.08 24.77
C THR A 24 -23.89 15.76 25.64
N PRO A 25 -23.68 14.49 26.03
CA PRO A 25 -22.46 14.08 26.71
C PRO A 25 -21.18 14.50 25.97
N LEU A 26 -21.23 14.58 24.65
CA LEU A 26 -20.13 15.07 23.82
C LEU A 26 -19.87 16.57 24.04
N ASP A 27 -20.90 17.41 24.14
CA ASP A 27 -20.75 18.86 24.41
C ASP A 27 -20.11 19.08 25.78
N ASP A 28 -20.70 18.45 26.80
CA ASP A 28 -20.24 18.56 28.17
C ASP A 28 -18.78 18.12 28.30
N TYR A 29 -18.39 17.07 27.57
CA TYR A 29 -17.02 16.58 27.59
C TYR A 29 -16.05 17.52 26.87
N VAL A 30 -16.37 17.90 25.63
CA VAL A 30 -15.50 18.71 24.74
C VAL A 30 -15.27 20.10 25.31
N TYR A 31 -16.31 20.75 25.82
CA TYR A 31 -16.24 22.13 26.32
C TYR A 31 -15.80 22.26 27.78
N ARG A 32 -15.73 21.14 28.52
CA ARG A 32 -15.14 21.15 29.87
C ARG A 32 -13.69 21.57 29.80
N LYS A 33 -13.36 22.67 30.47
CA LYS A 33 -11.98 23.14 30.62
C LYS A 33 -11.13 22.04 31.25
N ASP A 34 -9.97 21.78 30.65
CA ASP A 34 -9.00 20.84 31.18
C ASP A 34 -7.71 21.61 31.53
N PRO A 35 -7.30 21.65 32.81
CA PRO A 35 -6.06 22.31 33.23
C PRO A 35 -4.80 21.72 32.58
N ALA A 36 -4.86 20.49 32.04
CA ALA A 36 -3.74 19.89 31.33
C ALA A 36 -3.55 20.43 29.90
N TYR A 37 -4.55 21.13 29.34
CA TYR A 37 -4.44 21.71 28.00
C TYR A 37 -3.31 22.74 27.93
N LYS A 38 -2.31 22.47 27.08
CA LYS A 38 -1.19 23.36 26.80
C LYS A 38 -0.54 22.97 25.47
N TYR A 39 0.19 23.90 24.88
CA TYR A 39 1.00 23.60 23.71
C TYR A 39 2.31 24.39 23.73
N ASP A 40 3.34 23.82 23.11
CA ASP A 40 4.65 24.41 22.93
C ASP A 40 5.09 24.23 21.47
N VAL A 41 5.65 25.27 20.85
CA VAL A 41 6.34 25.13 19.56
C VAL A 41 7.68 24.45 19.82
N ILE A 42 7.83 23.21 19.35
CA ILE A 42 9.04 22.41 19.57
C ILE A 42 10.00 22.46 18.38
N LYS A 43 9.50 22.78 17.18
CA LYS A 43 10.34 22.97 15.99
C LYS A 43 9.72 24.00 15.05
N MET A 44 10.57 24.72 14.34
CA MET A 44 10.17 25.67 13.31
C MET A 44 11.10 25.50 12.10
N TYR A 45 10.51 25.45 10.91
CA TYR A 45 11.22 25.43 9.65
C TYR A 45 10.81 26.66 8.85
N GLN A 46 11.77 27.52 8.55
CA GLN A 46 11.58 28.63 7.62
C GLN A 46 11.92 28.12 6.22
N MET A 47 10.93 28.10 5.34
CA MET A 47 11.07 27.64 3.95
C MET A 47 10.81 28.82 3.01
N GLU A 48 11.15 28.66 1.74
CA GLU A 48 10.78 29.64 0.73
C GLU A 48 9.24 29.63 0.55
N GLY A 49 8.58 30.76 0.84
CA GLY A 49 7.15 30.94 0.65
C GLY A 49 6.27 30.53 1.83
N TYR A 50 6.80 29.93 2.89
CA TYR A 50 6.05 29.59 4.10
C TYR A 50 6.94 29.29 5.33
N THR A 51 6.34 29.34 6.51
CA THR A 51 6.91 28.83 7.76
C THR A 51 6.10 27.63 8.25
N LEU A 52 6.77 26.53 8.58
CA LEU A 52 6.15 25.37 9.23
C LEU A 52 6.50 25.35 10.74
N TYR A 53 5.48 25.24 11.58
CA TYR A 53 5.62 25.05 13.03
C TYR A 53 5.24 23.63 13.41
N ILE A 54 6.08 22.95 14.17
CA ILE A 54 5.74 21.66 14.81
C ILE A 54 5.54 21.94 16.29
N LEU A 55 4.39 21.56 16.81
CA LEU A 55 3.97 21.79 18.17
C LEU A 55 3.78 20.47 18.91
N ASN A 56 4.17 20.44 20.18
CA ASN A 56 3.69 19.45 21.13
C ASN A 56 2.42 20.01 21.78
N LEU A 57 1.31 19.31 21.61
CA LEU A 57 -0.01 19.70 22.11
C LEU A 57 -0.48 18.68 23.14
N THR A 58 -0.60 19.07 24.41
CA THR A 58 -1.38 18.30 25.40
C THR A 58 -2.84 18.75 25.31
N SER A 59 -3.75 17.84 24.98
CA SER A 59 -5.17 18.17 24.81
C SER A 59 -5.95 18.12 26.12
N GLN A 60 -5.68 17.11 26.95
CA GLN A 60 -6.48 16.77 28.13
C GLN A 60 -5.83 15.69 29.00
N LYS A 61 -6.46 15.40 30.13
CA LYS A 61 -6.23 14.17 30.90
C LYS A 61 -7.45 13.25 30.81
N TRP A 62 -7.32 12.10 30.13
CA TRP A 62 -8.43 11.16 29.89
C TRP A 62 -8.37 9.94 30.81
N LYS A 63 -9.44 9.78 31.60
CA LYS A 63 -9.77 8.60 32.44
C LYS A 63 -8.55 7.93 33.12
N PRO A 64 -7.89 8.59 34.10
CA PRO A 64 -6.70 8.06 34.77
C PRO A 64 -6.88 6.74 35.51
N ASP A 65 -8.10 6.43 35.94
CA ASP A 65 -8.43 5.18 36.63
C ASP A 65 -8.80 4.05 35.66
N PHE A 66 -8.89 4.35 34.36
CA PHE A 66 -9.30 3.39 33.34
C PHE A 66 -8.13 2.90 32.49
N GLN A 67 -7.09 3.71 32.31
CA GLN A 67 -6.03 3.46 31.34
C GLN A 67 -4.63 3.88 31.83
N SER A 68 -3.58 3.36 31.19
CA SER A 68 -2.19 3.50 31.61
C SER A 68 -1.54 4.85 31.29
N GLN A 69 -2.02 5.57 30.26
CA GLN A 69 -1.45 6.83 29.79
C GLN A 69 -2.48 7.97 29.79
N PRO A 70 -2.87 8.48 30.98
CA PRO A 70 -3.94 9.47 31.09
C PRO A 70 -3.68 10.81 30.42
N VAL A 71 -2.43 11.22 30.27
CA VAL A 71 -2.10 12.51 29.64
C VAL A 71 -2.11 12.33 28.14
N TRP A 72 -3.07 12.95 27.46
CA TRP A 72 -3.21 12.89 26.02
C TRP A 72 -2.43 14.03 25.37
N TRP A 73 -1.35 13.66 24.71
CA TRP A 73 -0.47 14.57 23.98
C TRP A 73 -0.40 14.17 22.51
N HIS A 74 -0.13 15.15 21.64
CA HIS A 74 -0.21 15.05 20.20
C HIS A 74 0.90 15.89 19.55
N TYR A 75 1.26 15.56 18.31
CA TYR A 75 1.96 16.52 17.47
C TYR A 75 0.97 17.25 16.56
N LEU A 76 1.13 18.58 16.51
CA LEU A 76 0.36 19.44 15.62
C LEU A 76 1.35 20.19 14.74
N SER A 77 1.25 19.96 13.43
CA SER A 77 2.04 20.68 12.43
C SER A 77 1.18 21.78 11.83
N VAL A 78 1.68 23.01 11.75
CA VAL A 78 0.94 24.17 11.23
C VAL A 78 1.80 24.93 10.22
N THR A 79 1.36 24.91 8.96
CA THR A 79 1.99 25.62 7.86
C THR A 79 1.33 26.99 7.68
N VAL A 80 2.15 28.03 7.73
CA VAL A 80 1.76 29.43 7.56
C VAL A 80 2.44 29.98 6.30
N PRO A 81 1.71 30.21 5.19
CA PRO A 81 2.28 30.83 4.00
C PRO A 81 2.74 32.27 4.26
N ASP A 82 3.81 32.70 3.59
CA ASP A 82 4.32 34.08 3.67
C ASP A 82 3.28 35.10 3.20
N LYS A 83 2.42 34.67 2.26
CA LYS A 83 1.30 35.45 1.73
C LYS A 83 -0.03 34.77 2.00
N ILE A 84 -0.78 35.33 2.95
CA ILE A 84 -2.16 34.89 3.23
C ILE A 84 -3.12 35.49 2.19
N LEU A 85 -3.72 34.63 1.38
CA LEU A 85 -4.71 34.95 0.34
C LEU A 85 -6.15 34.75 0.83
N ILE A 86 -6.38 33.83 1.77
CA ILE A 86 -7.72 33.60 2.34
C ILE A 86 -7.67 33.80 3.85
N LYS A 87 -8.07 35.00 4.28
CA LYS A 87 -8.08 35.43 5.67
C LYS A 87 -9.01 34.58 6.55
N GLY A 88 -8.54 34.28 7.76
CA GLY A 88 -9.22 33.46 8.76
C GLY A 88 -9.43 31.98 8.39
N ALA A 89 -8.93 31.52 7.23
CA ALA A 89 -9.19 30.17 6.71
C ALA A 89 -8.11 29.16 7.09
N GLY A 90 -8.53 27.96 7.49
CA GLY A 90 -7.66 26.85 7.87
C GLY A 90 -8.16 25.50 7.35
N PHE A 91 -7.24 24.64 6.94
CA PHE A 91 -7.50 23.22 6.68
C PHE A 91 -6.84 22.39 7.77
N LEU A 92 -7.61 21.55 8.47
CA LEU A 92 -7.07 20.61 9.46
C LEU A 92 -7.28 19.18 8.97
N TYR A 93 -6.21 18.41 8.88
CA TYR A 93 -6.26 16.97 8.68
C TYR A 93 -5.91 16.21 9.97
N ILE A 94 -6.77 15.26 10.35
CA ILE A 94 -6.62 14.44 11.57
C ILE A 94 -6.13 13.04 11.18
N THR A 95 -4.98 12.63 11.73
CA THR A 95 -4.33 11.36 11.40
C THR A 95 -3.88 10.58 12.64
N GLY A 96 -3.35 9.39 12.38
CA GLY A 96 -2.80 8.50 13.40
C GLY A 96 -1.40 8.86 13.87
N GLY A 97 -0.75 7.87 14.46
CA GLY A 97 0.60 7.91 15.02
C GLY A 97 0.69 6.91 16.18
N SER A 98 1.85 6.84 16.81
CA SER A 98 2.13 6.11 18.05
C SER A 98 2.72 7.04 19.13
N ASN A 99 2.41 6.78 20.39
CA ASN A 99 3.03 7.42 21.55
C ASN A 99 4.56 7.25 21.57
N ASN A 100 5.11 6.37 20.73
CA ASN A 100 6.53 6.14 20.54
C ASN A 100 7.11 6.91 19.34
N ASP A 101 6.29 7.65 18.59
CA ASP A 101 6.74 8.40 17.41
C ASP A 101 7.58 9.62 17.80
N ASN A 102 8.53 9.94 16.93
CA ASN A 102 9.24 11.21 16.96
C ASN A 102 8.35 12.35 16.43
N PRO A 103 8.69 13.63 16.72
CA PRO A 103 8.02 14.77 16.09
C PRO A 103 8.04 14.67 14.56
N PRO A 104 6.92 15.01 13.87
CA PRO A 104 6.84 14.96 12.41
C PRO A 104 7.95 15.75 11.72
N SER A 105 8.49 15.17 10.64
CA SER A 105 9.49 15.80 9.77
C SER A 105 8.82 16.54 8.60
N LEU A 106 9.62 17.26 7.80
CA LEU A 106 9.17 17.85 6.53
C LEU A 106 8.75 16.80 5.49
N THR A 107 9.14 15.54 5.69
CA THR A 107 8.84 14.41 4.80
C THR A 107 7.65 13.58 5.27
N ASP A 108 7.03 13.93 6.40
CA ASP A 108 5.81 13.27 6.86
C ASP A 108 4.68 13.52 5.83
N PRO A 109 4.00 12.47 5.33
CA PRO A 109 3.00 12.63 4.27
C PRO A 109 1.85 13.57 4.62
N CYS A 110 1.44 13.60 5.89
CA CYS A 110 0.40 14.49 6.36
C CYS A 110 0.89 15.93 6.43
N VAL A 111 2.14 16.15 6.87
CA VAL A 111 2.78 17.47 6.83
C VAL A 111 2.93 17.96 5.40
N GLN A 112 3.38 17.12 4.47
CA GLN A 112 3.50 17.47 3.05
C GLN A 112 2.15 17.81 2.43
N GLY A 113 1.13 16.97 2.63
CA GLY A 113 -0.21 17.18 2.08
C GLY A 113 -0.86 18.48 2.59
N THR A 114 -0.74 18.74 3.89
CA THR A 114 -1.31 19.97 4.50
C THR A 114 -0.47 21.21 4.19
N THR A 115 0.85 21.07 4.02
CA THR A 115 1.72 22.14 3.52
C THR A 115 1.39 22.49 2.08
N HIS A 116 1.23 21.49 1.21
CA HIS A 116 0.81 21.69 -0.18
C HIS A 116 -0.53 22.41 -0.22
N MET A 117 -1.51 21.99 0.60
CA MET A 117 -2.78 22.71 0.74
C MET A 117 -2.54 24.18 1.10
N ALA A 118 -1.74 24.47 2.13
CA ALA A 118 -1.48 25.83 2.60
C ALA A 118 -0.83 26.71 1.51
N THR A 119 0.24 26.22 0.88
CA THR A 119 0.98 26.98 -0.15
C THR A 119 0.16 27.17 -1.41
N ALA A 120 -0.64 26.18 -1.78
CA ALA A 120 -1.52 26.20 -2.93
C ALA A 120 -2.66 27.23 -2.84
N THR A 121 -3.18 27.44 -1.63
CA THR A 121 -4.37 28.26 -1.40
C THR A 121 -4.04 29.63 -0.82
N GLY A 122 -2.82 29.79 -0.28
CA GLY A 122 -2.45 30.93 0.55
C GLY A 122 -3.29 30.99 1.83
N SER A 123 -3.55 29.85 2.47
CA SER A 123 -4.27 29.77 3.75
C SER A 123 -3.55 28.83 4.71
N ILE A 124 -4.04 28.70 5.94
CA ILE A 124 -3.38 27.85 6.94
C ILE A 124 -3.67 26.39 6.65
N GLY A 125 -2.64 25.56 6.64
CA GLY A 125 -2.76 24.10 6.58
C GLY A 125 -2.18 23.47 7.84
N ALA A 126 -2.86 22.47 8.40
CA ALA A 126 -2.43 21.83 9.63
C ALA A 126 -2.70 20.32 9.64
N CYS A 127 -1.78 19.59 10.26
CA CYS A 127 -1.87 18.16 10.49
C CYS A 127 -1.82 17.86 11.99
N LEU A 128 -2.83 17.15 12.51
CA LEU A 128 -2.87 16.64 13.87
C LEU A 128 -2.63 15.13 13.87
N THR A 129 -1.53 14.69 14.47
CA THR A 129 -1.17 13.27 14.61
C THR A 129 -1.53 12.74 16.00
N LEU A 130 -1.37 11.43 16.22
CA LEU A 130 -1.65 10.76 17.50
C LEU A 130 -3.10 10.86 17.95
N VAL A 131 -4.03 10.71 16.99
CA VAL A 131 -5.47 10.62 17.28
C VAL A 131 -5.99 9.26 16.80
N PRO A 132 -6.26 8.29 17.71
CA PRO A 132 -6.06 8.36 19.17
C PRO A 132 -4.57 8.21 19.55
N ASN A 133 -4.23 8.55 20.80
CA ASN A 133 -2.99 8.09 21.42
C ASN A 133 -2.98 6.56 21.46
N THR A 134 -1.85 5.95 21.13
CA THR A 134 -1.73 4.49 21.05
C THR A 134 -0.26 4.05 21.16
N PRO A 135 0.08 2.94 21.83
CA PRO A 135 -0.82 1.97 22.48
C PRO A 135 -1.46 2.51 23.75
N ILE A 136 -2.57 1.88 24.15
CA ILE A 136 -3.20 2.08 25.46
C ILE A 136 -3.35 0.72 26.14
N VAL A 137 -2.95 0.62 27.41
CA VAL A 137 -3.29 -0.51 28.28
C VAL A 137 -4.44 -0.08 29.19
N PHE A 138 -5.53 -0.84 29.19
CA PHE A 138 -6.66 -0.58 30.06
C PHE A 138 -6.53 -1.32 31.38
N LYS A 139 -6.75 -0.63 32.49
CA LYS A 139 -6.63 -1.22 33.83
C LYS A 139 -7.68 -2.30 34.09
N ASN A 140 -8.83 -2.20 33.44
CA ASN A 140 -9.90 -3.20 33.53
C ASN A 140 -9.74 -4.35 32.53
N ASP A 141 -8.67 -4.37 31.73
CA ASP A 141 -8.34 -5.51 30.85
C ASP A 141 -7.55 -6.55 31.66
N PRO A 142 -8.12 -7.73 31.96
CA PRO A 142 -7.40 -8.75 32.72
C PRO A 142 -6.11 -9.21 32.04
N ALA A 143 -6.03 -9.12 30.72
CA ALA A 143 -4.84 -9.49 29.96
C ALA A 143 -3.77 -8.39 29.96
N GLN A 144 -4.11 -7.17 30.42
CA GLN A 144 -3.24 -5.99 30.35
C GLN A 144 -2.63 -5.79 28.94
N LYS A 145 -3.39 -6.13 27.89
CA LYS A 145 -2.95 -6.07 26.48
C LYS A 145 -2.72 -4.61 26.08
N GLU A 146 -1.62 -4.35 25.38
CA GLU A 146 -1.44 -3.11 24.64
C GLU A 146 -2.41 -3.09 23.46
N ARG A 147 -3.34 -2.15 23.47
CA ARG A 147 -4.35 -2.01 22.42
C ARG A 147 -3.96 -0.91 21.46
N TRP A 148 -4.07 -1.23 20.18
CA TRP A 148 -3.75 -0.35 19.08
C TRP A 148 -4.98 -0.04 18.26
N GLY A 149 -5.04 1.16 17.69
CA GLY A 149 -6.01 1.47 16.65
C GLY A 149 -7.47 1.11 17.02
N ASP A 150 -8.06 0.18 16.28
CA ASP A 150 -9.47 -0.21 16.43
C ASP A 150 -9.70 -1.12 17.64
N ALA A 151 -8.69 -1.85 18.13
CA ALA A 151 -8.75 -2.56 19.41
C ALA A 151 -9.07 -1.62 20.59
N ILE A 152 -8.64 -0.36 20.52
CA ILE A 152 -9.00 0.66 21.53
C ILE A 152 -10.49 1.01 21.39
N VAL A 153 -10.98 1.25 20.17
CA VAL A 153 -12.39 1.54 19.89
C VAL A 153 -13.26 0.39 20.40
N ALA A 154 -12.98 -0.82 19.94
CA ALA A 154 -13.67 -2.05 20.31
C ALA A 154 -13.72 -2.26 21.83
N TRP A 155 -12.58 -2.08 22.52
CA TRP A 155 -12.52 -2.23 23.98
C TRP A 155 -13.38 -1.20 24.71
N THR A 156 -13.33 0.08 24.28
CA THR A 156 -14.15 1.13 24.90
C THR A 156 -15.64 0.93 24.67
N TRP A 157 -16.02 0.48 23.47
CA TRP A 157 -17.41 0.18 23.12
C TRP A 157 -17.95 -1.01 23.90
N LYS A 158 -17.20 -2.11 23.95
CA LYS A 158 -17.52 -3.26 24.80
C LYS A 158 -17.70 -2.85 26.25
N THR A 159 -16.71 -2.14 26.81
CA THR A 159 -16.74 -1.73 28.22
C THR A 159 -17.98 -0.88 28.50
N PHE A 160 -18.33 0.05 27.61
CA PHE A 160 -19.52 0.89 27.76
C PHE A 160 -20.81 0.07 27.79
N VAL A 161 -20.94 -0.89 26.89
CA VAL A 161 -22.11 -1.77 26.82
C VAL A 161 -22.19 -2.69 28.05
N GLU A 162 -21.08 -3.30 28.47
CA GLU A 162 -21.03 -4.17 29.67
C GLU A 162 -21.33 -3.39 30.96
N GLN A 163 -20.91 -2.13 31.02
CA GLN A 163 -21.25 -1.21 32.09
C GLN A 163 -22.63 -0.59 31.94
N LYS A 164 -23.49 -1.13 31.07
CA LYS A 164 -24.89 -0.71 30.91
C LYS A 164 -25.03 0.78 30.58
N GLY A 165 -24.09 1.32 29.81
CA GLY A 165 -24.08 2.70 29.34
C GLY A 165 -23.92 3.76 30.44
N VAL A 166 -23.31 3.40 31.57
CA VAL A 166 -23.19 4.29 32.75
C VAL A 166 -22.28 5.49 32.49
N ASP A 167 -21.15 5.30 31.83
CA ASP A 167 -20.14 6.35 31.66
C ASP A 167 -19.78 6.59 30.18
N PRO A 168 -20.38 7.60 29.53
CA PRO A 168 -20.10 7.89 28.13
C PRO A 168 -18.69 8.43 27.87
N GLU A 169 -17.98 8.92 28.89
CA GLU A 169 -16.64 9.50 28.73
C GLU A 169 -15.56 8.44 28.47
N ILE A 170 -15.87 7.15 28.65
CA ILE A 170 -14.94 6.05 28.32
C ILE A 170 -14.91 5.75 26.83
N LEU A 171 -15.89 6.23 26.05
CA LEU A 171 -15.93 6.02 24.61
C LEU A 171 -14.80 6.81 23.95
N LEU A 172 -13.96 6.13 23.16
CA LEU A 172 -12.75 6.72 22.57
C LEU A 172 -13.03 7.97 21.70
N THR A 173 -14.23 8.05 21.11
CA THR A 173 -14.70 9.20 20.33
C THR A 173 -14.64 10.52 21.13
N MET A 174 -14.87 10.48 22.45
CA MET A 174 -14.88 11.65 23.32
C MET A 174 -13.51 12.35 23.38
N PRO A 175 -12.43 11.69 23.85
CA PRO A 175 -11.11 12.32 23.91
C PRO A 175 -10.57 12.66 22.52
N MET A 176 -10.83 11.86 21.48
CA MET A 176 -10.38 12.18 20.13
C MET A 176 -11.02 13.46 19.57
N THR A 177 -12.32 13.67 19.82
CA THR A 177 -13.04 14.89 19.40
C THR A 177 -12.50 16.11 20.15
N LYS A 178 -12.33 16.00 21.46
CA LYS A 178 -11.78 17.09 22.28
C LYS A 178 -10.36 17.45 21.85
N ALA A 179 -9.49 16.46 21.60
CA ALA A 179 -8.14 16.70 21.07
C ALA A 179 -8.14 17.50 19.77
N SER A 180 -9.05 17.17 18.86
CA SER A 180 -9.20 17.87 17.59
C SER A 180 -9.71 19.31 17.76
N VAL A 181 -10.66 19.56 18.68
CA VAL A 181 -11.11 20.92 19.04
C VAL A 181 -9.99 21.73 19.70
N ARG A 182 -9.17 21.11 20.57
CA ARG A 182 -7.98 21.73 21.17
C ARG A 182 -6.92 22.10 20.12
N ALA A 183 -6.80 21.31 19.06
CA ALA A 183 -5.94 21.66 17.92
C ALA A 183 -6.46 22.89 17.17
N LEU A 184 -7.77 23.03 16.96
CA LEU A 184 -8.36 24.25 16.38
C LEU A 184 -8.04 25.49 17.23
N ASP A 185 -8.18 25.39 18.56
CA ASP A 185 -7.77 26.47 19.49
C ASP A 185 -6.29 26.82 19.35
N THR A 186 -5.44 25.80 19.30
CA THR A 186 -3.99 25.98 19.16
C THR A 186 -3.64 26.68 17.85
N ILE A 187 -4.28 26.30 16.73
CA ILE A 187 -4.07 26.96 15.43
C ILE A 187 -4.54 28.41 15.50
N SER A 188 -5.75 28.67 16.00
CA SER A 188 -6.30 30.03 16.14
C SER A 188 -5.39 30.95 16.97
N ASP A 189 -4.84 30.43 18.07
CA ASP A 189 -3.97 31.19 18.97
C ASP A 189 -2.57 31.39 18.37
N LEU A 190 -2.00 30.35 17.76
CA LEU A 190 -0.71 30.41 17.08
C LEU A 190 -0.73 31.45 15.96
N THR A 191 -1.73 31.41 15.07
CA THR A 191 -1.78 32.33 13.92
C THR A 191 -2.00 33.77 14.39
N LYS A 192 -2.82 33.99 15.43
CA LYS A 192 -2.98 35.32 16.03
C LYS A 192 -1.63 35.84 16.53
N SER A 193 -0.84 34.99 17.18
CA SER A 193 0.46 35.36 17.71
C SER A 193 1.51 35.59 16.62
N LYS A 194 1.54 34.76 15.58
CA LYS A 194 2.60 34.78 14.55
C LYS A 194 2.34 35.74 13.40
N ILE A 195 1.08 35.90 12.99
CA ILE A 195 0.70 36.72 11.84
C ILE A 195 -0.36 37.79 12.15
N GLY A 196 -0.71 37.98 13.42
CA GLY A 196 -1.66 39.01 13.86
C GLY A 196 -3.13 38.72 13.54
N GLU A 197 -3.42 37.57 12.91
CA GLU A 197 -4.76 37.19 12.45
C GLU A 197 -5.15 35.81 12.97
N LYS A 198 -6.37 35.69 13.49
CA LYS A 198 -6.91 34.41 13.94
C LYS A 198 -7.41 33.60 12.75
N THR A 199 -7.05 32.33 12.69
CA THR A 199 -7.78 31.35 11.88
C THR A 199 -9.01 30.91 12.66
N ASP A 200 -10.21 31.18 12.13
CA ASP A 200 -11.49 30.97 12.82
C ASP A 200 -12.54 30.27 11.94
N ARG A 201 -12.18 29.89 10.71
CA ARG A 201 -12.98 29.07 9.81
C ARG A 201 -12.16 27.89 9.32
N PHE A 202 -12.65 26.67 9.56
CA PHE A 202 -11.96 25.44 9.25
C PHE A 202 -12.77 24.52 8.33
N VAL A 203 -12.08 23.91 7.37
CA VAL A 203 -12.51 22.60 6.85
C VAL A 203 -11.72 21.54 7.59
N VAL A 204 -12.42 20.54 8.15
CA VAL A 204 -11.80 19.45 8.91
C VAL A 204 -11.94 18.15 8.14
N ALA A 205 -10.83 17.46 7.95
CA ALA A 205 -10.74 16.19 7.27
C ALA A 205 -10.12 15.13 8.17
N GLY A 206 -10.45 13.87 7.93
CA GLY A 206 -9.81 12.74 8.61
C GLY A 206 -10.15 11.43 7.91
N LYS A 207 -9.31 10.42 8.14
CA LYS A 207 -9.43 9.10 7.51
C LYS A 207 -9.82 8.01 8.52
N SER A 208 -10.67 7.07 8.11
CA SER A 208 -11.12 5.95 8.94
C SER A 208 -11.79 6.49 10.21
N LYS A 209 -11.54 5.94 11.40
CA LYS A 209 -12.04 6.47 12.69
C LYS A 209 -11.87 7.99 12.87
N ARG A 210 -10.83 8.60 12.28
CA ARG A 210 -10.61 10.06 12.32
C ARG A 210 -11.53 10.81 11.34
N GLY A 211 -11.96 10.16 10.26
CA GLY A 211 -13.08 10.61 9.44
C GLY A 211 -14.35 10.69 10.27
N GLY A 212 -14.58 9.73 11.16
CA GLY A 212 -15.63 9.80 12.18
C GLY A 212 -15.48 11.00 13.10
N ILE A 213 -14.26 11.31 13.53
CA ILE A 213 -14.00 12.52 14.33
C ILE A 213 -14.25 13.80 13.56
N SER A 214 -13.99 13.86 12.26
CA SER A 214 -14.30 15.06 11.46
C SER A 214 -15.80 15.41 11.54
N TRP A 215 -16.68 14.41 11.54
CA TRP A 215 -18.10 14.59 11.83
C TRP A 215 -18.32 15.16 13.24
N MET A 216 -17.77 14.52 14.26
CA MET A 216 -17.97 14.93 15.65
C MET A 216 -17.52 16.36 15.91
N VAL A 217 -16.35 16.76 15.39
CA VAL A 217 -15.85 18.14 15.50
C VAL A 217 -16.77 19.10 14.76
N GLY A 218 -17.23 18.75 13.56
CA GLY A 218 -18.19 19.55 12.79
C GLY A 218 -19.57 19.71 13.44
N ALA A 219 -19.96 18.76 14.31
CA ALA A 219 -21.19 18.83 15.09
C ALA A 219 -21.09 19.78 16.29
N VAL A 220 -19.91 19.86 16.92
CA VAL A 220 -19.75 20.59 18.18
C VAL A 220 -19.10 21.96 18.00
N ASP A 221 -18.17 22.15 17.07
CA ASP A 221 -17.40 23.40 16.94
C ASP A 221 -17.88 24.28 15.77
N LYS A 222 -18.33 25.50 16.08
CA LYS A 222 -18.90 26.44 15.10
C LYS A 222 -17.87 26.99 14.12
N ARG A 223 -16.57 26.90 14.41
CA ARG A 223 -15.52 27.32 13.48
C ARG A 223 -15.38 26.36 12.30
N VAL A 224 -15.87 25.12 12.43
CA VAL A 224 -15.89 24.17 11.32
C VAL A 224 -17.03 24.53 10.37
N VAL A 225 -16.66 24.98 9.17
CA VAL A 225 -17.62 25.43 8.14
C VAL A 225 -17.94 24.33 7.12
N ALA A 226 -17.08 23.32 7.00
CA ALA A 226 -17.31 22.12 6.19
C ALA A 226 -16.48 20.94 6.70
N ILE A 227 -16.85 19.72 6.33
CA ILE A 227 -16.12 18.51 6.73
C ILE A 227 -15.83 17.60 5.53
N VAL A 228 -14.75 16.81 5.65
CA VAL A 228 -14.31 15.84 4.64
C VAL A 228 -14.01 14.50 5.34
N PRO A 229 -15.05 13.69 5.65
CA PRO A 229 -14.86 12.35 6.17
C PRO A 229 -14.39 11.40 5.05
N ILE A 230 -13.27 10.72 5.28
CA ILE A 230 -12.64 9.81 4.31
C ILE A 230 -12.68 8.38 4.85
N VAL A 231 -13.17 7.44 4.05
CA VAL A 231 -13.36 6.00 4.36
C VAL A 231 -13.95 5.77 5.75
N MET A 232 -15.01 6.50 6.07
CA MET A 232 -15.77 6.30 7.30
C MET A 232 -17.25 6.30 6.93
N ASP A 233 -17.80 5.09 6.77
CA ASP A 233 -19.19 4.88 6.37
C ASP A 233 -20.06 4.25 7.47
N LEU A 234 -19.77 4.59 8.73
CA LEU A 234 -20.50 4.09 9.89
C LEU A 234 -21.50 5.10 10.44
N LEU A 235 -22.50 5.47 9.62
CA LEU A 235 -23.66 6.26 10.01
C LEU A 235 -24.90 5.37 10.04
N ASN A 236 -25.83 5.61 10.96
CA ASN A 236 -26.87 4.63 11.26
C ASN A 236 -26.25 3.26 11.62
N MET A 237 -25.27 3.30 12.54
CA MET A 237 -24.28 2.24 12.74
C MET A 237 -24.88 0.86 12.95
N GLN A 238 -26.03 0.75 13.62
CA GLN A 238 -26.66 -0.55 13.88
C GLN A 238 -27.16 -1.19 12.59
N GLU A 239 -27.81 -0.41 11.72
CA GLU A 239 -28.32 -0.96 10.47
C GLU A 239 -27.19 -1.21 9.48
N ASN A 240 -26.17 -0.35 9.41
CA ASN A 240 -24.98 -0.63 8.59
C ASN A 240 -24.26 -1.90 9.05
N LEU A 241 -24.02 -2.08 10.35
CA LEU A 241 -23.39 -3.30 10.87
C LEU A 241 -24.22 -4.56 10.60
N ARG A 242 -25.55 -4.47 10.67
CA ARG A 242 -26.43 -5.60 10.31
C ARG A 242 -26.42 -5.87 8.81
N HIS A 243 -26.53 -4.83 7.99
CA HIS A 243 -26.46 -4.94 6.53
C HIS A 243 -25.15 -5.57 6.09
N TYR A 244 -24.05 -5.13 6.69
CA TYR A 244 -22.72 -5.69 6.50
C TYR A 244 -22.69 -7.18 6.82
N TYR A 245 -23.12 -7.57 8.03
CA TYR A 245 -23.14 -8.97 8.45
C TYR A 245 -24.00 -9.85 7.54
N ARG A 246 -25.21 -9.38 7.18
CA ARG A 246 -26.13 -10.09 6.26
C ARG A 246 -25.53 -10.22 4.86
N SER A 247 -24.86 -9.18 4.38
CA SER A 247 -24.27 -9.13 3.04
C SER A 247 -23.11 -10.10 2.89
N LEU A 248 -22.26 -10.23 3.90
CA LEU A 248 -21.11 -11.13 3.87
C LEU A 248 -21.39 -12.52 4.46
N GLY A 249 -22.53 -12.70 5.14
CA GLY A 249 -22.83 -13.91 5.90
C GLY A 249 -21.87 -14.11 7.08
N GLY A 250 -21.39 -13.02 7.69
CA GLY A 250 -20.38 -13.02 8.74
C GLY A 250 -19.67 -11.68 8.89
N TRP A 251 -18.65 -11.63 9.76
CA TRP A 251 -17.76 -10.46 9.90
C TRP A 251 -16.53 -10.62 9.01
N SER A 252 -16.03 -9.49 8.49
CA SER A 252 -14.73 -9.45 7.83
C SER A 252 -13.60 -9.60 8.83
N PHE A 253 -12.43 -10.02 8.34
CA PHE A 253 -11.19 -10.00 9.12
C PHE A 253 -10.84 -8.59 9.60
N ALA A 254 -11.29 -7.53 8.90
CA ALA A 254 -11.11 -6.15 9.35
C ALA A 254 -11.87 -5.84 10.65
N PHE A 255 -12.89 -6.63 11.00
CA PHE A 255 -13.61 -6.54 12.28
C PHE A 255 -12.98 -7.37 13.41
N ASN A 256 -11.80 -7.97 13.21
CA ASN A 256 -11.17 -8.88 14.17
C ASN A 256 -11.06 -8.27 15.58
N ASP A 257 -10.65 -7.01 15.70
CA ASP A 257 -10.57 -6.32 16.99
C ASP A 257 -11.90 -6.28 17.78
N TYR A 258 -13.02 -6.16 17.06
CA TYR A 258 -14.37 -6.16 17.65
C TYR A 258 -14.83 -7.59 17.96
N TYR A 259 -14.46 -8.55 17.11
CA TYR A 259 -14.74 -9.96 17.30
C TYR A 259 -13.98 -10.56 18.49
N GLU A 260 -12.68 -10.28 18.63
CA GLU A 260 -11.81 -10.77 19.72
C GLU A 260 -12.33 -10.39 21.10
N VAL A 261 -12.86 -9.17 21.23
CA VAL A 261 -13.42 -8.70 22.50
C VAL A 261 -14.88 -9.11 22.66
N ASN A 262 -15.42 -9.91 21.73
CA ASN A 262 -16.81 -10.36 21.70
C ASN A 262 -17.80 -9.18 21.74
N PHE A 263 -17.48 -8.08 21.04
CA PHE A 263 -18.37 -6.92 20.94
C PHE A 263 -19.57 -7.21 20.02
N THR A 264 -19.37 -8.04 19.00
CA THR A 264 -20.37 -8.32 17.95
C THR A 264 -21.65 -8.96 18.47
N GLN A 265 -21.63 -9.61 19.64
CA GLN A 265 -22.83 -10.15 20.29
C GLN A 265 -23.80 -9.05 20.79
N TYR A 266 -23.32 -7.81 20.93
CA TYR A 266 -24.10 -6.71 21.50
C TYR A 266 -24.89 -5.91 20.47
N LEU A 267 -25.00 -6.36 19.22
CA LEU A 267 -25.72 -5.66 18.16
C LEU A 267 -27.17 -5.30 18.53
N ASP A 268 -27.83 -6.13 19.33
CA ASP A 268 -29.22 -5.90 19.77
C ASP A 268 -29.32 -5.34 21.20
N SER A 269 -28.18 -4.98 21.80
CA SER A 269 -28.16 -4.41 23.15
C SER A 269 -28.82 -3.03 23.19
N PRO A 270 -29.70 -2.74 24.17
CA PRO A 270 -30.23 -1.38 24.36
C PRO A 270 -29.11 -0.37 24.66
N TYR A 271 -27.99 -0.82 25.22
CA TYR A 271 -26.84 0.02 25.50
C TYR A 271 -26.01 0.33 24.24
N LEU A 272 -26.04 -0.53 23.23
CA LEU A 272 -25.49 -0.17 21.91
C LEU A 272 -26.32 0.95 21.29
N LYS A 273 -27.65 0.92 21.45
CA LYS A 273 -28.52 2.01 20.98
C LYS A 273 -28.24 3.32 21.70
N GLN A 274 -28.03 3.26 23.01
CA GLN A 274 -27.59 4.41 23.78
C GLN A 274 -26.21 4.92 23.31
N MET A 275 -25.26 4.02 23.04
CA MET A 275 -23.94 4.39 22.52
C MET A 275 -24.05 5.10 21.16
N ALA A 276 -24.90 4.61 20.26
CA ALA A 276 -25.15 5.22 18.96
C ALA A 276 -25.66 6.67 19.08
N THR A 277 -26.46 7.00 20.11
CA THR A 277 -26.88 8.40 20.34
C THR A 277 -25.73 9.36 20.68
N ILE A 278 -24.54 8.82 20.98
CA ILE A 278 -23.35 9.56 21.40
C ILE A 278 -22.27 9.57 20.31
N VAL A 279 -22.05 8.45 19.61
CA VAL A 279 -20.90 8.32 18.70
C VAL A 279 -21.28 8.27 17.22
N ASP A 280 -22.56 8.08 16.90
CA ASP A 280 -23.04 8.06 15.51
C ASP A 280 -23.24 9.49 14.99
N PRO A 281 -22.58 9.89 13.89
CA PRO A 281 -22.77 11.21 13.29
C PRO A 281 -24.23 11.56 13.00
N LEU A 282 -25.08 10.56 12.70
CA LEU A 282 -26.48 10.78 12.34
C LEU A 282 -27.30 11.36 13.50
N SER A 283 -26.90 11.09 14.74
CA SER A 283 -27.49 11.67 15.96
C SER A 283 -27.34 13.19 16.04
N TYR A 284 -26.42 13.75 15.26
CA TYR A 284 -26.07 15.18 15.25
C TYR A 284 -26.50 15.91 13.97
N THR A 285 -27.34 15.30 13.13
CA THR A 285 -27.82 15.88 11.85
C THR A 285 -28.30 17.33 11.95
N HIS A 286 -29.07 17.64 12.99
CA HIS A 286 -29.59 18.98 13.28
C HIS A 286 -28.49 20.03 13.53
N ARG A 287 -27.27 19.63 13.89
CA ARG A 287 -26.14 20.53 14.22
C ARG A 287 -25.24 20.85 13.05
N TYR A 288 -25.19 19.97 12.06
CA TYR A 288 -24.45 20.26 10.85
C TYR A 288 -25.07 21.45 10.11
N GLY A 289 -26.39 21.62 10.18
CA GLY A 289 -27.09 22.68 9.45
C GLY A 289 -26.75 22.61 7.96
N ASP A 290 -26.43 23.76 7.37
CA ASP A 290 -26.06 23.87 5.96
C ASP A 290 -24.59 23.56 5.67
N LYS A 291 -23.79 23.11 6.65
CA LYS A 291 -22.36 22.81 6.46
C LYS A 291 -22.16 21.81 5.33
N PRO A 292 -21.40 22.13 4.28
CA PRO A 292 -21.09 21.19 3.22
C PRO A 292 -20.28 20.01 3.73
N LYS A 293 -20.57 18.82 3.21
CA LYS A 293 -19.90 17.55 3.56
C LYS A 293 -19.36 16.93 2.29
N TYR A 294 -18.05 16.70 2.22
CA TYR A 294 -17.45 15.94 1.13
C TYR A 294 -17.08 14.54 1.61
N ILE A 295 -18.01 13.61 1.44
CA ILE A 295 -17.91 12.22 1.88
C ILE A 295 -17.17 11.44 0.81
N ILE A 296 -16.02 10.87 1.16
CA ILE A 296 -15.15 10.12 0.25
C ILE A 296 -15.01 8.69 0.76
N LEU A 297 -15.43 7.72 -0.03
CA LEU A 297 -15.45 6.30 0.31
C LEU A 297 -14.68 5.47 -0.72
N ALA A 298 -14.42 4.21 -0.38
CA ALA A 298 -13.67 3.26 -1.19
C ALA A 298 -14.60 2.15 -1.69
N GLY A 299 -14.54 1.85 -3.00
CA GLY A 299 -15.45 0.89 -3.65
C GLY A 299 -15.21 -0.57 -3.25
N ASN A 300 -14.03 -0.88 -2.72
CA ASN A 300 -13.64 -2.22 -2.28
C ASN A 300 -13.23 -2.27 -0.81
N ASP A 301 -13.76 -1.37 0.02
CA ASP A 301 -13.45 -1.23 1.44
C ASP A 301 -13.74 -2.53 2.24
N GLU A 302 -12.82 -2.91 3.13
CA GLU A 302 -12.93 -4.12 3.96
C GLU A 302 -13.82 -3.96 5.18
N LEU A 303 -14.13 -2.73 5.58
CA LEU A 303 -14.92 -2.37 6.76
C LEU A 303 -16.34 -1.92 6.40
N PHE A 304 -16.57 -1.42 5.18
CA PHE A 304 -17.84 -0.81 4.77
C PHE A 304 -18.35 -1.34 3.43
N MET A 305 -19.66 -1.47 3.30
CA MET A 305 -20.29 -1.89 2.03
C MET A 305 -20.44 -0.70 1.09
N PRO A 306 -20.28 -0.88 -0.23
CA PRO A 306 -20.37 0.23 -1.16
C PRO A 306 -21.78 0.87 -1.25
N ASP A 307 -22.83 0.21 -0.73
CA ASP A 307 -24.21 0.73 -0.67
C ASP A 307 -24.66 1.19 0.73
N ASP A 308 -23.77 1.26 1.72
CA ASP A 308 -24.09 1.68 3.11
C ASP A 308 -24.77 3.07 3.17
N SER A 309 -24.45 3.96 2.23
CA SER A 309 -25.12 5.28 2.09
C SER A 309 -26.65 5.23 2.06
N ARG A 310 -27.25 4.11 1.64
CA ARG A 310 -28.71 3.96 1.59
C ARG A 310 -29.41 4.11 2.94
N PHE A 311 -28.68 3.96 4.05
CA PHE A 311 -29.24 3.99 5.40
C PHE A 311 -29.15 5.36 6.08
N TYR A 312 -28.52 6.35 5.45
CA TYR A 312 -28.35 7.67 6.07
C TYR A 312 -28.37 8.85 5.09
N PHE A 313 -28.16 8.64 3.78
CA PHE A 313 -27.94 9.74 2.84
C PHE A 313 -29.09 10.76 2.84
N ASP A 314 -30.34 10.29 2.83
CA ASP A 314 -31.54 11.14 2.81
C ASP A 314 -31.82 11.84 4.16
N ASP A 315 -31.25 11.33 5.25
CA ASP A 315 -31.41 11.87 6.60
C ASP A 315 -30.40 13.00 6.90
N LEU A 316 -29.30 13.06 6.13
CA LEU A 316 -28.32 14.12 6.24
C LEU A 316 -28.92 15.48 5.81
N LYS A 317 -28.53 16.53 6.53
CA LYS A 317 -28.93 17.93 6.25
C LYS A 317 -27.79 18.70 5.60
N GLY A 318 -28.14 19.73 4.82
CA GLY A 318 -27.18 20.59 4.12
C GLY A 318 -26.69 19.99 2.80
N GLU A 319 -25.66 20.60 2.21
CA GLU A 319 -25.09 20.14 0.95
C GLU A 319 -24.19 18.91 1.15
N ILE A 320 -24.46 17.86 0.37
CA ILE A 320 -23.72 16.60 0.41
C ILE A 320 -23.04 16.39 -0.93
N TYR A 321 -21.73 16.28 -0.89
CA TYR A 321 -20.87 15.90 -2.00
C TYR A 321 -20.36 14.50 -1.69
N PHE A 322 -20.73 13.55 -2.54
CA PHE A 322 -20.42 12.14 -2.32
C PHE A 322 -19.40 11.70 -3.37
N ARG A 323 -18.45 10.85 -2.99
CA ARG A 323 -17.49 10.25 -3.92
C ARG A 323 -17.16 8.83 -3.48
N MET A 324 -17.50 7.88 -4.33
CA MET A 324 -17.01 6.52 -4.27
C MET A 324 -15.77 6.37 -5.17
N ALA A 325 -14.62 6.03 -4.59
CA ALA A 325 -13.38 5.78 -5.33
C ALA A 325 -13.34 4.30 -5.77
N PRO A 326 -13.46 4.00 -7.09
CA PRO A 326 -13.45 2.61 -7.57
C PRO A 326 -12.06 1.98 -7.39
N ASN A 327 -12.01 0.66 -7.14
CA ASN A 327 -10.77 -0.12 -7.03
C ASN A 327 -9.82 0.32 -5.90
N MET A 328 -10.35 0.98 -4.88
CA MET A 328 -9.61 1.38 -3.68
C MET A 328 -10.15 0.60 -2.48
N ASP A 329 -9.25 0.26 -1.56
CA ASP A 329 -9.55 -0.36 -0.27
C ASP A 329 -9.63 0.70 0.85
N HIS A 330 -9.72 0.25 2.10
CA HIS A 330 -9.74 1.14 3.26
C HIS A 330 -8.45 1.98 3.44
N THR A 331 -7.37 1.63 2.74
CA THR A 331 -6.08 2.33 2.80
C THR A 331 -5.99 3.56 1.93
N LEU A 332 -7.03 3.89 1.13
CA LEU A 332 -7.14 5.12 0.30
C LEU A 332 -6.24 6.28 0.79
N ASN A 333 -5.21 6.63 0.03
CA ASN A 333 -4.35 7.79 0.33
C ASN A 333 -5.02 9.08 -0.20
N PRO A 334 -5.45 10.01 0.68
CA PRO A 334 -6.15 11.21 0.23
C PRO A 334 -5.23 12.29 -0.32
N PHE A 335 -3.91 12.16 -0.17
CA PHE A 335 -2.91 13.11 -0.66
C PHE A 335 -2.32 12.72 -2.01
N GLU A 336 -2.68 11.55 -2.53
CA GLU A 336 -2.31 11.09 -3.87
C GLU A 336 -3.50 11.21 -4.83
N ASN A 337 -3.18 11.40 -6.12
CA ASN A 337 -4.15 11.36 -7.22
C ASN A 337 -5.24 12.47 -7.17
N ASN A 338 -6.33 12.30 -7.91
CA ASN A 338 -7.46 13.23 -7.98
C ASN A 338 -8.21 13.43 -6.65
N THR A 339 -7.92 12.62 -5.60
CA THR A 339 -8.50 12.81 -4.27
C THR A 339 -8.00 14.10 -3.63
N ALA A 340 -6.69 14.32 -3.63
CA ALA A 340 -6.09 15.55 -3.11
C ALA A 340 -6.60 16.80 -3.85
N LEU A 341 -6.65 16.72 -5.18
CA LEU A 341 -7.13 17.80 -6.04
C LEU A 341 -8.61 18.11 -5.80
N GLY A 342 -9.44 17.07 -5.60
CA GLY A 342 -10.84 17.23 -5.23
C GLY A 342 -11.02 17.93 -3.89
N ILE A 343 -10.31 17.47 -2.86
CA ILE A 343 -10.36 18.06 -1.50
C ILE A 343 -9.91 19.53 -1.54
N ARG A 344 -8.84 19.84 -2.28
CA ARG A 344 -8.36 21.23 -2.46
C ARG A 344 -9.40 22.10 -3.15
N SER A 345 -10.03 21.61 -4.22
CA SER A 345 -11.08 22.33 -4.95
C SER A 345 -12.29 22.62 -4.08
N PHE A 346 -12.71 21.61 -3.32
CA PHE A 346 -13.79 21.71 -2.35
C PHE A 346 -13.44 22.76 -1.30
N TYR A 347 -12.25 22.66 -0.67
CA TYR A 347 -11.74 23.60 0.32
C TYR A 347 -11.75 25.05 -0.18
N ILE A 348 -11.18 25.31 -1.35
CA ILE A 348 -11.14 26.66 -1.93
C ILE A 348 -12.56 27.18 -2.16
N SER A 349 -13.44 26.33 -2.68
CA SER A 349 -14.83 26.71 -2.96
C SER A 349 -15.57 27.11 -1.68
N ILE A 350 -15.46 26.32 -0.62
CA ILE A 350 -16.04 26.63 0.69
C ILE A 350 -15.45 27.94 1.24
N MET A 351 -14.13 28.06 1.25
CA MET A 351 -13.47 29.18 1.92
C MET A 351 -13.64 30.52 1.20
N LYS A 352 -13.87 30.48 -0.13
CA LYS A 352 -14.16 31.65 -0.97
C LYS A 352 -15.65 31.84 -1.28
N ASN A 353 -16.53 31.01 -0.72
CA ASN A 353 -17.97 31.03 -1.00
C ASN A 353 -18.31 30.93 -2.50
N ILE A 354 -17.59 30.08 -3.22
CA ILE A 354 -17.83 29.78 -4.63
C ILE A 354 -18.81 28.60 -4.70
N PRO A 355 -19.96 28.74 -5.39
CA PRO A 355 -20.92 27.66 -5.52
C PRO A 355 -20.32 26.42 -6.20
N LEU A 356 -20.35 25.29 -5.49
CA LEU A 356 -19.98 23.98 -6.02
C LEU A 356 -21.09 23.42 -6.93
N PRO A 357 -20.75 22.63 -7.96
CA PRO A 357 -21.75 22.11 -8.89
C PRO A 357 -22.68 21.11 -8.20
N LYS A 358 -23.98 21.22 -8.49
CA LYS A 358 -25.02 20.36 -7.89
C LYS A 358 -25.40 19.21 -8.82
N MET A 359 -25.71 18.09 -8.20
CA MET A 359 -26.18 16.86 -8.84
C MET A 359 -27.44 16.38 -8.12
N ASN A 360 -28.40 15.91 -8.90
CA ASN A 360 -29.58 15.19 -8.40
C ASN A 360 -29.66 13.86 -9.13
N TRP A 361 -29.91 12.78 -8.42
CA TRP A 361 -30.08 11.46 -9.04
C TRP A 361 -31.24 10.69 -8.44
N LYS A 362 -31.67 9.67 -9.17
CA LYS A 362 -32.68 8.72 -8.75
C LYS A 362 -32.17 7.30 -8.97
N LEU A 363 -32.17 6.50 -7.91
CA LEU A 363 -31.92 5.07 -7.97
C LEU A 363 -33.26 4.34 -8.15
N GLN A 364 -33.34 3.40 -9.08
CA GLN A 364 -34.56 2.65 -9.36
C GLN A 364 -34.25 1.17 -9.60
N MET A 365 -34.96 0.27 -8.91
CA MET A 365 -35.01 -1.13 -9.33
C MET A 365 -35.92 -1.26 -10.55
N THR A 366 -35.51 -2.07 -11.53
CA THR A 366 -36.34 -2.43 -12.68
C THR A 366 -36.71 -3.91 -12.58
N SER A 367 -37.64 -4.38 -13.41
CA SER A 367 -38.05 -5.80 -13.40
C SER A 367 -36.92 -6.76 -13.76
N THR A 368 -35.85 -6.26 -14.37
CA THR A 368 -34.74 -7.07 -14.89
C THR A 368 -33.36 -6.62 -14.36
N GLY A 369 -33.29 -5.59 -13.51
CA GLY A 369 -32.05 -4.97 -13.10
C GLY A 369 -32.23 -3.71 -12.25
N GLY A 370 -31.46 -2.67 -12.56
CA GLY A 370 -31.56 -1.37 -11.91
C GLY A 370 -31.10 -0.24 -12.79
N LYS A 371 -31.58 0.97 -12.49
CA LYS A 371 -31.35 2.18 -13.25
C LYS A 371 -30.95 3.34 -12.33
N ILE A 372 -29.97 4.12 -12.75
CA ILE A 372 -29.61 5.41 -12.16
C ILE A 372 -29.87 6.51 -13.19
N SER A 373 -30.74 7.46 -12.85
CA SER A 373 -30.94 8.69 -13.63
C SER A 373 -30.29 9.85 -12.90
N LEU A 374 -29.47 10.64 -13.59
CA LEU A 374 -28.66 11.74 -13.05
C LEU A 374 -28.98 13.04 -13.81
N ILE A 375 -29.08 14.15 -13.07
CA ILE A 375 -29.20 15.51 -13.58
C ILE A 375 -28.14 16.38 -12.90
N THR A 376 -27.42 17.18 -13.68
CA THR A 376 -26.43 18.15 -13.17
C THR A 376 -26.92 19.58 -13.38
N GLU A 377 -26.55 20.52 -12.52
CA GLU A 377 -26.85 21.94 -12.72
C GLU A 377 -26.01 22.59 -13.85
N LYS A 378 -24.77 22.11 -14.03
CA LYS A 378 -23.81 22.63 -15.01
C LYS A 378 -23.27 21.49 -15.86
N ARG A 379 -22.85 21.78 -17.09
CA ARG A 379 -22.25 20.78 -17.97
C ARG A 379 -20.96 20.23 -17.33
N PRO A 380 -20.86 18.91 -17.09
CA PRO A 380 -19.65 18.29 -16.58
C PRO A 380 -18.58 18.12 -17.66
N ALA A 381 -17.33 17.97 -17.23
CA ALA A 381 -16.21 17.63 -18.10
C ALA A 381 -16.22 16.15 -18.52
N ALA A 382 -16.65 15.25 -17.62
CA ALA A 382 -16.82 13.84 -17.90
C ALA A 382 -17.94 13.23 -17.05
N VAL A 383 -18.61 12.20 -17.58
CA VAL A 383 -19.60 11.38 -16.87
C VAL A 383 -19.32 9.92 -17.21
N VAL A 384 -19.13 9.08 -16.21
CA VAL A 384 -18.72 7.68 -16.35
C VAL A 384 -19.50 6.83 -15.36
N CYS A 385 -20.01 5.66 -15.77
CA CYS A 385 -20.54 4.67 -14.84
C CYS A 385 -19.39 3.77 -14.41
N TYR A 386 -19.32 3.42 -13.13
CA TYR A 386 -18.50 2.32 -12.64
C TYR A 386 -19.41 1.20 -12.16
N HIS A 387 -19.07 -0.05 -12.48
CA HIS A 387 -19.76 -1.23 -11.98
C HIS A 387 -18.80 -2.35 -11.60
N ALA A 388 -19.13 -3.11 -10.58
CA ALA A 388 -18.43 -4.33 -10.19
C ALA A 388 -19.44 -5.47 -10.03
N THR A 389 -19.08 -6.69 -10.42
CA THR A 389 -19.95 -7.86 -10.32
C THR A 389 -19.27 -8.94 -9.50
N THR A 390 -19.96 -9.43 -8.47
CA THR A 390 -19.52 -10.56 -7.65
C THR A 390 -19.78 -11.88 -8.37
N THR A 391 -18.88 -12.85 -8.17
CA THR A 391 -19.02 -14.21 -8.74
C THR A 391 -19.65 -15.19 -7.76
N ASP A 392 -19.71 -14.85 -6.47
CA ASP A 392 -20.36 -15.65 -5.43
C ASP A 392 -21.87 -15.36 -5.39
N GLY A 393 -22.69 -16.40 -5.48
CA GLY A 393 -24.15 -16.30 -5.33
C GLY A 393 -24.65 -16.28 -3.88
N LYS A 394 -23.75 -16.43 -2.89
CA LYS A 394 -24.09 -16.51 -1.46
C LYS A 394 -23.78 -15.23 -0.69
N ARG A 395 -22.75 -14.48 -1.10
CA ARG A 395 -22.26 -13.30 -0.39
C ARG A 395 -22.10 -12.10 -1.32
N LYS A 396 -22.62 -10.95 -0.90
CA LYS A 396 -22.44 -9.63 -1.54
C LYS A 396 -21.03 -9.09 -1.27
N ASP A 397 -19.99 -9.84 -1.61
CA ASP A 397 -18.63 -9.53 -1.21
C ASP A 397 -17.89 -8.68 -2.25
N PHE A 398 -17.96 -7.35 -2.11
CA PHE A 398 -17.28 -6.39 -2.99
C PHE A 398 -15.90 -5.97 -2.48
N ARG A 399 -15.44 -6.52 -1.35
CA ARG A 399 -14.16 -6.14 -0.73
C ARG A 399 -12.98 -6.46 -1.65
N LEU A 400 -11.86 -5.75 -1.51
CA LEU A 400 -10.65 -6.05 -2.28
C LEU A 400 -10.00 -7.33 -1.76
N PHE A 401 -10.07 -7.57 -0.46
CA PHE A 401 -9.54 -8.77 0.19
C PHE A 401 -10.63 -9.55 0.92
N ARG A 402 -10.52 -10.89 0.91
CA ARG A 402 -11.35 -11.81 1.69
C ARG A 402 -10.49 -12.89 2.35
N LEU A 403 -10.98 -13.52 3.41
CA LEU A 403 -10.29 -14.67 3.97
C LEU A 403 -10.39 -15.87 3.02
N ASN A 404 -9.27 -16.52 2.86
CA ASN A 404 -9.06 -17.75 2.13
C ASN A 404 -9.39 -18.96 3.06
N ASN A 405 -9.36 -20.21 2.57
CA ASN A 405 -9.69 -21.41 3.36
C ASN A 405 -8.78 -21.63 4.58
N ASP A 406 -7.61 -20.99 4.61
CA ASP A 406 -6.65 -21.03 5.71
C ASP A 406 -6.74 -19.80 6.63
N ASN A 407 -7.82 -19.01 6.52
CA ASN A 407 -8.05 -17.76 7.26
C ASN A 407 -6.98 -16.67 7.05
N VAL A 408 -6.37 -16.62 5.86
CA VAL A 408 -5.44 -15.56 5.44
C VAL A 408 -6.15 -14.60 4.47
N PRO A 409 -5.99 -13.26 4.61
CA PRO A 409 -6.48 -12.31 3.61
C PRO A 409 -5.87 -12.59 2.22
N ALA A 410 -6.73 -12.75 1.21
CA ALA A 410 -6.37 -12.98 -0.18
C ALA A 410 -7.21 -12.06 -1.09
N LEU A 411 -6.69 -11.74 -2.28
CA LEU A 411 -7.36 -10.86 -3.23
C LEU A 411 -8.70 -11.47 -3.67
N ASN A 412 -9.76 -10.69 -3.52
CA ASN A 412 -11.06 -10.97 -4.08
C ASN A 412 -11.11 -10.40 -5.51
N GLN A 413 -11.54 -11.20 -6.49
CA GLN A 413 -11.47 -10.86 -7.92
C GLN A 413 -12.56 -9.87 -8.37
N VAL A 414 -13.03 -8.99 -7.48
CA VAL A 414 -14.13 -8.06 -7.74
C VAL A 414 -13.56 -6.68 -8.05
N ILE A 415 -13.55 -6.33 -9.34
CA ILE A 415 -12.98 -5.09 -9.88
C ILE A 415 -14.12 -4.21 -10.40
N TRP A 416 -14.02 -2.89 -10.16
CA TRP A 416 -14.90 -1.87 -10.72
C TRP A 416 -14.43 -1.49 -12.13
N HIS A 417 -15.27 -1.79 -13.11
CA HIS A 417 -15.08 -1.48 -14.53
C HIS A 417 -15.84 -0.23 -14.92
N LYS A 418 -15.34 0.49 -15.93
CA LYS A 418 -16.08 1.59 -16.54
C LYS A 418 -17.15 1.04 -17.47
N ALA A 419 -18.32 1.65 -17.45
CA ALA A 419 -19.39 1.45 -18.41
C ALA A 419 -19.88 2.79 -18.97
N ASP A 420 -20.44 2.72 -20.18
CA ASP A 420 -21.04 3.88 -20.82
C ASP A 420 -22.27 4.36 -20.06
N VAL A 421 -22.46 5.67 -20.09
CA VAL A 421 -23.64 6.34 -19.56
C VAL A 421 -24.37 7.00 -20.71
N ASN A 422 -25.66 6.71 -20.84
CA ASN A 422 -26.47 7.29 -21.89
C ASN A 422 -26.81 8.75 -21.55
N GLN A 423 -26.38 9.69 -22.38
CA GLN A 423 -26.74 11.09 -22.23
C GLN A 423 -28.14 11.35 -22.80
N THR A 424 -29.13 11.58 -21.94
CA THR A 424 -30.52 11.83 -22.34
C THR A 424 -30.82 13.29 -22.63
N SER A 425 -30.03 14.22 -22.09
CA SER A 425 -30.08 15.64 -22.42
C SER A 425 -28.71 16.31 -22.20
N ALA A 426 -28.57 17.59 -22.54
CA ALA A 426 -27.32 18.33 -22.32
C ALA A 426 -26.82 18.30 -20.86
N LEU A 427 -27.73 18.09 -19.90
CA LEU A 427 -27.48 18.08 -18.46
C LEU A 427 -28.09 16.85 -17.76
N SER A 428 -28.40 15.79 -18.51
CA SER A 428 -29.04 14.58 -17.96
C SER A 428 -28.45 13.31 -18.54
N TRP A 429 -28.32 12.30 -17.69
CA TRP A 429 -27.69 11.03 -17.98
C TRP A 429 -28.44 9.88 -17.33
N GLU A 430 -28.40 8.71 -17.95
CA GLU A 430 -29.01 7.50 -17.41
C GLU A 430 -28.10 6.29 -17.67
N VAL A 431 -28.06 5.37 -16.72
CA VAL A 431 -27.49 4.03 -16.90
C VAL A 431 -28.47 3.00 -16.36
N GLU A 432 -28.66 1.93 -17.11
CA GLU A 432 -29.48 0.78 -16.69
C GLU A 432 -28.65 -0.49 -16.88
N LEU A 433 -28.47 -1.25 -15.80
CA LEU A 433 -27.74 -2.52 -15.81
C LEU A 433 -28.71 -3.66 -15.46
N LEU A 434 -28.54 -4.80 -16.11
CA LEU A 434 -29.33 -6.00 -15.86
C LEU A 434 -28.80 -6.76 -14.63
N ASN A 435 -29.68 -7.49 -13.96
CA ASN A 435 -29.29 -8.43 -12.90
C ASN A 435 -28.24 -9.41 -13.44
N PRO A 436 -27.12 -9.62 -12.73
CA PRO A 436 -26.16 -10.63 -13.14
C PRO A 436 -26.78 -12.03 -13.06
N PRO A 437 -26.33 -13.00 -13.89
CA PRO A 437 -26.79 -14.38 -13.82
C PRO A 437 -26.53 -15.05 -12.46
N VAL A 438 -25.46 -14.64 -11.78
CA VAL A 438 -25.05 -15.10 -10.45
C VAL A 438 -24.53 -13.91 -9.65
N GLY A 439 -24.81 -13.89 -8.35
CA GLY A 439 -24.29 -12.88 -7.44
C GLY A 439 -24.99 -11.53 -7.58
N TRP A 440 -24.21 -10.46 -7.48
CA TRP A 440 -24.65 -9.07 -7.40
C TRP A 440 -23.74 -8.15 -8.20
N THR A 441 -24.35 -7.17 -8.87
CA THR A 441 -23.65 -6.06 -9.53
C THR A 441 -23.89 -4.78 -8.74
N ALA A 442 -22.82 -4.13 -8.29
CA ALA A 442 -22.85 -2.78 -7.72
C ALA A 442 -22.48 -1.77 -8.80
N PHE A 443 -23.14 -0.61 -8.87
CA PHE A 443 -22.78 0.44 -9.82
C PHE A 443 -23.15 1.85 -9.36
N PHE A 444 -22.38 2.85 -9.79
CA PHE A 444 -22.61 4.27 -9.53
C PHE A 444 -22.15 5.12 -10.72
N ILE A 445 -22.65 6.36 -10.85
CA ILE A 445 -22.19 7.32 -11.86
C ILE A 445 -21.21 8.30 -11.22
N GLN A 446 -19.99 8.38 -11.73
CA GLN A 446 -19.03 9.44 -11.45
C GLN A 446 -19.18 10.60 -12.43
N VAL A 447 -19.16 11.81 -11.90
CA VAL A 447 -19.20 13.07 -12.64
C VAL A 447 -17.97 13.89 -12.29
N THR A 448 -17.28 14.36 -13.31
CA THR A 448 -16.10 15.21 -13.18
C THR A 448 -16.46 16.62 -13.62
N PHE A 449 -16.24 17.61 -12.76
CA PHE A 449 -16.32 19.03 -13.08
C PHE A 449 -14.92 19.65 -13.05
N ALA A 450 -14.74 20.73 -13.82
CA ALA A 450 -13.56 21.58 -13.66
C ALA A 450 -13.52 22.16 -12.24
N GLY A 451 -12.38 22.01 -11.57
CA GLY A 451 -12.10 22.57 -10.25
C GLY A 451 -11.48 23.96 -10.32
N LEU A 452 -10.87 24.39 -9.22
CA LEU A 452 -10.20 25.68 -9.09
C LEU A 452 -8.69 25.46 -8.94
N ALA A 453 -7.88 26.28 -9.62
CA ALA A 453 -6.42 26.15 -9.67
C ALA A 453 -5.96 24.81 -10.30
N ASP A 454 -6.39 24.59 -11.55
CA ASP A 454 -6.01 23.44 -12.41
C ASP A 454 -6.33 22.06 -11.81
N SER A 455 -7.36 22.00 -11.00
CA SER A 455 -7.83 20.79 -10.33
C SER A 455 -9.16 20.27 -10.91
N VAL A 456 -9.63 19.14 -10.40
CA VAL A 456 -10.93 18.55 -10.74
C VAL A 456 -11.80 18.36 -9.50
N LEU A 457 -13.11 18.41 -9.69
CA LEU A 457 -14.11 18.00 -8.69
C LEU A 457 -14.77 16.71 -9.19
N GLU A 458 -14.52 15.62 -8.47
CA GLU A 458 -15.14 14.33 -8.75
C GLU A 458 -16.20 14.02 -7.70
N PHE A 459 -17.43 13.85 -8.16
CA PHE A 459 -18.57 13.45 -7.34
C PHE A 459 -19.20 12.18 -7.94
N THR A 460 -19.87 11.40 -7.11
CA THR A 460 -20.59 10.21 -7.53
C THR A 460 -22.03 10.27 -7.06
N THR A 461 -22.91 9.53 -7.74
CA THR A 461 -24.18 9.11 -7.14
C THR A 461 -23.92 8.15 -5.97
N GLN A 462 -24.96 7.84 -5.21
CA GLN A 462 -24.96 6.65 -4.37
C GLN A 462 -24.81 5.39 -5.24
N THR A 463 -24.30 4.31 -4.64
CA THR A 463 -24.19 3.00 -5.28
C THR A 463 -25.53 2.28 -5.28
N LEU A 464 -25.86 1.66 -6.41
CA LEU A 464 -26.99 0.76 -6.56
C LEU A 464 -26.48 -0.68 -6.69
N ILE A 465 -27.00 -1.61 -5.88
CA ILE A 465 -26.68 -3.05 -5.97
C ILE A 465 -27.89 -3.82 -6.51
N ILE A 466 -27.66 -4.64 -7.53
CA ILE A 466 -28.69 -5.45 -8.21
C ILE A 466 -28.30 -6.94 -8.26
N PRO A 467 -29.25 -7.88 -8.11
CA PRO A 467 -30.61 -7.65 -7.64
C PRO A 467 -30.64 -7.21 -6.17
N ASP A 468 -31.63 -6.39 -5.78
CA ASP A 468 -31.82 -6.04 -4.36
C ASP A 468 -32.49 -7.20 -3.61
N THR A 469 -31.67 -8.18 -3.23
CA THR A 469 -32.12 -9.43 -2.59
C THR A 469 -32.06 -9.37 -1.07
N VAL A 470 -32.09 -8.19 -0.44
CA VAL A 470 -32.19 -8.13 1.03
C VAL A 470 -33.43 -8.93 1.43
N LEU A 471 -33.19 -10.14 1.96
CA LEU A 471 -34.21 -11.13 2.27
C LEU A 471 -35.18 -10.50 3.28
N LYS A 472 -36.37 -10.17 2.81
CA LYS A 472 -37.44 -9.60 3.63
C LYS A 472 -38.06 -10.63 4.59
N LYS A 473 -37.39 -11.77 4.88
CA LYS A 473 -38.04 -12.96 5.46
C LYS A 473 -37.37 -13.70 6.62
N ASP A 474 -36.22 -13.30 7.14
CA ASP A 474 -35.61 -14.00 8.29
C ASP A 474 -35.52 -13.12 9.54
N ILE A 475 -36.67 -12.54 9.95
CA ILE A 475 -36.84 -11.92 11.28
C ILE A 475 -37.43 -12.93 12.29
N GLU A 476 -37.82 -14.13 11.87
CA GLU A 476 -38.41 -15.12 12.77
C GLU A 476 -37.81 -16.51 12.51
N ASN A 477 -37.17 -17.04 13.55
CA ASN A 477 -36.72 -18.43 13.74
C ASN A 477 -35.30 -18.80 13.28
N SER A 478 -34.35 -18.76 14.23
CA SER A 478 -33.57 -19.95 14.58
C SER A 478 -32.73 -19.68 15.85
N VAL A 479 -33.40 -19.83 16.99
CA VAL A 479 -32.79 -20.39 18.20
C VAL A 479 -33.07 -21.89 18.12
N ASP A 480 -32.05 -22.74 18.10
CA ASP A 480 -31.80 -23.73 19.16
C ASP A 480 -30.56 -24.61 18.84
N PRO A 481 -30.04 -25.39 19.80
CA PRO A 481 -28.63 -25.71 19.96
C PRO A 481 -28.41 -27.17 19.52
N ASP A 482 -27.17 -27.63 19.40
CA ASP A 482 -26.83 -28.92 20.01
C ASP A 482 -25.36 -29.26 19.87
N GLU A 483 -24.95 -30.00 20.89
CA GLU A 483 -23.63 -30.38 21.31
C GLU A 483 -23.05 -31.60 20.55
N THR A 484 -21.78 -31.47 20.15
CA THR A 484 -20.67 -32.43 20.40
C THR A 484 -20.64 -33.80 19.65
N PRO A 485 -19.60 -34.67 19.85
CA PRO A 485 -18.60 -34.94 18.82
C PRO A 485 -18.45 -36.45 18.51
N HIS A 486 -17.81 -36.84 17.40
CA HIS A 486 -17.46 -38.25 17.21
C HIS A 486 -16.00 -38.50 16.79
N ASN A 487 -15.37 -39.31 17.63
CA ASN A 487 -14.04 -39.88 17.55
C ASN A 487 -14.10 -41.33 17.00
N ALA A 488 -13.02 -41.70 16.30
CA ALA A 488 -12.29 -42.98 16.34
C ALA A 488 -12.79 -44.27 15.65
N ALA A 489 -11.94 -44.78 14.75
CA ALA A 489 -11.16 -46.05 14.86
C ALA A 489 -11.31 -47.16 13.77
N CYS A 490 -10.13 -47.53 13.23
CA CYS A 490 -9.55 -48.86 12.94
C CYS A 490 -10.13 -49.87 11.91
N SER A 491 -9.36 -50.08 10.82
CA SER A 491 -8.63 -51.29 10.27
C SER A 491 -9.29 -52.70 10.28
N PRO A 492 -8.78 -53.79 9.60
CA PRO A 492 -7.52 -54.01 8.83
C PRO A 492 -7.60 -54.97 7.58
N MET A 493 -6.42 -55.35 7.04
CA MET A 493 -6.05 -56.58 6.25
C MET A 493 -6.44 -56.67 4.75
N SER A 494 -5.66 -57.25 3.81
CA SER A 494 -4.29 -57.81 3.75
C SER A 494 -4.03 -58.42 2.35
N LEU A 495 -2.77 -58.34 1.85
CA LEU A 495 -1.97 -59.37 1.13
C LEU A 495 -2.52 -60.00 -0.20
N ASN A 496 -1.75 -60.41 -1.23
CA ASN A 496 -0.31 -60.63 -1.45
C ASN A 496 -0.01 -60.98 -2.94
N ARG A 497 1.22 -60.66 -3.40
CA ARG A 497 2.23 -61.44 -4.19
C ARG A 497 1.84 -62.09 -5.55
N THR A 498 2.72 -62.16 -6.56
CA THR A 498 4.05 -62.84 -6.60
C THR A 498 4.75 -62.47 -7.93
N THR A 499 5.95 -61.87 -8.02
CA THR A 499 7.35 -62.39 -7.97
C THR A 499 7.80 -63.33 -9.12
N PHE A 500 8.91 -62.98 -9.80
CA PHE A 500 10.09 -63.82 -10.14
C PHE A 500 11.20 -62.88 -10.71
N LEU A 501 12.37 -62.56 -10.10
CA LEU A 501 13.57 -63.34 -9.68
C LEU A 501 14.28 -64.03 -10.89
N ILE A 502 15.58 -63.88 -11.20
CA ILE A 502 16.83 -64.08 -10.42
C ILE A 502 18.03 -63.65 -11.32
N ALA A 503 18.97 -62.80 -10.86
CA ALA A 503 20.31 -63.09 -10.30
C ALA A 503 21.47 -63.11 -11.35
N LEU A 504 22.77 -62.95 -11.05
CA LEU A 504 23.56 -63.09 -9.83
C LEU A 504 24.97 -62.45 -10.04
N SER A 505 25.56 -61.91 -8.96
CA SER A 505 27.02 -61.89 -8.57
C SER A 505 28.09 -61.27 -9.49
N MET A 506 29.25 -60.75 -9.04
CA MET A 506 29.85 -60.32 -7.76
C MET A 506 31.19 -59.61 -8.12
N ARG A 507 31.47 -58.49 -7.43
CA ARG A 507 32.78 -58.02 -6.89
C ARG A 507 34.03 -57.80 -7.78
N CYS A 508 34.82 -56.84 -7.28
CA CYS A 508 36.13 -56.33 -7.73
C CYS A 508 35.99 -55.33 -8.89
N ILE A 509 36.20 -54.02 -8.71
CA ILE A 509 37.51 -53.43 -8.40
C ILE A 509 37.31 -52.08 -7.66
N LEU A 510 37.58 -52.09 -6.35
CA LEU A 510 38.08 -50.94 -5.59
C LEU A 510 39.52 -50.71 -6.05
N ALA A 511 39.74 -49.85 -7.04
CA ALA A 511 41.08 -49.29 -7.36
C ALA A 511 41.05 -48.14 -8.39
N TYR A 512 39.91 -47.85 -9.05
CA TYR A 512 39.84 -46.80 -10.08
C TYR A 512 39.17 -45.48 -9.62
N ILE A 513 38.76 -45.39 -8.35
CA ILE A 513 38.08 -44.21 -7.79
C ILE A 513 39.06 -43.08 -7.37
N CYS A 514 40.38 -43.29 -7.46
CA CYS A 514 41.35 -42.32 -6.95
C CYS A 514 42.11 -41.47 -8.00
N VAL A 515 41.81 -41.54 -9.30
CA VAL A 515 42.50 -40.69 -10.31
C VAL A 515 41.56 -40.03 -11.34
N ALA A 516 40.24 -40.28 -11.30
CA ALA A 516 39.26 -39.59 -12.15
C ALA A 516 38.48 -38.46 -11.43
N LEU A 517 38.84 -38.14 -10.18
CA LEU A 517 38.29 -37.01 -9.41
C LEU A 517 39.12 -35.73 -9.52
N LEU A 518 40.05 -35.65 -10.47
CA LEU A 518 40.80 -34.43 -10.77
C LEU A 518 40.37 -33.91 -12.14
N LEU A 519 39.56 -32.84 -12.08
CA LEU A 519 39.06 -31.95 -13.14
C LEU A 519 37.73 -32.40 -13.79
N PRO A 520 36.67 -31.58 -13.64
CA PRO A 520 36.65 -30.28 -14.30
C PRO A 520 36.87 -29.14 -13.32
N GLY A 521 37.82 -28.26 -13.63
CA GLY A 521 37.79 -26.91 -13.06
C GLY A 521 36.48 -26.27 -13.51
N GLY A 522 35.48 -26.24 -12.63
CA GLY A 522 34.33 -25.37 -12.80
C GLY A 522 34.88 -23.95 -12.87
N TRP A 523 34.54 -23.22 -13.92
CA TRP A 523 34.97 -21.84 -14.11
C TRP A 523 34.39 -21.00 -12.95
N THR A 524 35.20 -20.71 -11.94
CA THR A 524 34.82 -19.77 -10.87
C THR A 524 34.85 -18.36 -11.45
N THR A 525 33.87 -17.54 -11.08
CA THR A 525 33.84 -16.11 -11.42
C THR A 525 34.46 -15.31 -10.30
N PRO A 526 34.85 -14.04 -10.54
CA PRO A 526 35.28 -13.15 -9.46
C PRO A 526 34.26 -13.06 -8.32
N LEU A 527 32.96 -13.16 -8.64
CA LEU A 527 31.90 -13.18 -7.63
C LEU A 527 31.97 -14.45 -6.78
N ASP A 528 32.15 -15.63 -7.39
CA ASP A 528 32.30 -16.90 -6.66
C ASP A 528 33.50 -16.85 -5.71
N ASP A 529 34.65 -16.44 -6.22
CA ASP A 529 35.89 -16.37 -5.46
C ASP A 529 35.74 -15.43 -4.26
N TYR A 530 35.08 -14.28 -4.45
CA TYR A 530 34.87 -13.30 -3.40
C TYR A 530 33.90 -13.79 -2.31
N VAL A 531 32.74 -14.31 -2.70
CA VAL A 531 31.67 -14.66 -1.75
C VAL A 531 32.02 -15.86 -0.88
N TYR A 532 32.75 -16.83 -1.45
CA TYR A 532 33.16 -18.05 -0.75
C TYR A 532 34.48 -17.94 0.00
N ARG A 533 35.27 -16.88 -0.23
CA ARG A 533 36.45 -16.58 0.60
C ARG A 533 36.02 -16.43 2.06
N GLU A 534 36.65 -17.21 2.95
CA GLU A 534 36.43 -17.07 4.39
C GLU A 534 36.77 -15.65 4.85
N ASP A 535 35.99 -15.15 5.81
CA ASP A 535 36.25 -13.86 6.43
C ASP A 535 36.21 -14.05 7.95
N PRO A 536 37.33 -13.84 8.66
CA PRO A 536 37.41 -14.08 10.09
C PRO A 536 36.56 -13.10 10.92
N THR A 537 36.01 -12.05 10.31
CA THR A 537 35.13 -11.10 10.99
C THR A 537 33.67 -11.52 11.01
N TYR A 538 33.29 -12.59 10.29
CA TYR A 538 31.93 -13.11 10.34
C TYR A 538 31.57 -13.59 11.75
N LYS A 539 30.49 -13.03 12.30
CA LYS A 539 29.90 -13.41 13.59
C LYS A 539 28.49 -12.87 13.68
N TYR A 540 27.69 -13.43 14.57
CA TYR A 540 26.36 -12.89 14.87
C TYR A 540 25.96 -13.14 16.32
N ASP A 541 25.12 -12.25 16.83
CA ASP A 541 24.56 -12.32 18.18
C ASP A 541 23.06 -11.99 18.11
N VAL A 542 22.23 -12.77 18.82
CA VAL A 542 20.82 -12.39 19.05
C VAL A 542 20.81 -11.29 20.10
N ILE A 543 20.36 -10.10 19.70
CA ILE A 543 20.39 -8.91 20.56
C ILE A 543 19.02 -8.62 21.20
N GLN A 544 17.93 -9.04 20.56
CA GLN A 544 16.57 -8.87 21.09
C GLN A 544 15.65 -10.01 20.62
N THR A 545 14.58 -10.26 21.37
CA THR A 545 13.57 -11.27 21.05
C THR A 545 12.18 -10.70 21.29
N TYR A 546 11.29 -10.88 20.33
CA TYR A 546 9.90 -10.44 20.39
C TYR A 546 8.96 -11.64 20.21
N PRO A 547 8.20 -12.03 21.23
CA PRO A 547 7.13 -13.00 21.04
C PRO A 547 5.98 -12.37 20.25
N GLY A 548 5.50 -13.06 19.22
CA GLY A 548 4.30 -12.72 18.47
C GLY A 548 3.24 -13.80 18.61
N GLU A 549 2.10 -13.61 17.96
CA GLU A 549 1.05 -14.63 17.93
C GLU A 549 1.41 -15.73 16.93
N GLY A 550 1.71 -16.94 17.43
CA GLY A 550 2.05 -18.09 16.58
C GLY A 550 3.49 -18.09 16.03
N TYR A 551 4.33 -17.16 16.47
CA TYR A 551 5.74 -17.06 16.06
C TYR A 551 6.57 -16.29 17.10
N THR A 552 7.89 -16.42 17.00
CA THR A 552 8.86 -15.59 17.73
C THR A 552 9.82 -14.91 16.75
N MET A 553 10.08 -13.61 16.92
CA MET A 553 11.09 -12.87 16.17
C MET A 553 12.38 -12.73 16.97
N TYR A 554 13.51 -12.89 16.29
CA TYR A 554 14.85 -12.71 16.82
C TYR A 554 15.55 -11.61 16.05
N ILE A 555 15.92 -10.52 16.73
CA ILE A 555 16.77 -9.48 16.13
C ILE A 555 18.22 -9.90 16.35
N VAL A 556 18.93 -9.96 15.24
CA VAL A 556 20.31 -10.43 15.13
C VAL A 556 21.19 -9.28 14.68
N ASN A 557 22.27 -9.05 15.41
CA ASN A 557 23.39 -8.25 14.93
C ASN A 557 24.34 -9.17 14.19
N LEU A 558 24.43 -9.02 12.88
CA LEU A 558 25.23 -9.85 11.98
C LEU A 558 26.41 -9.03 11.46
N THR A 559 27.64 -9.42 11.79
CA THR A 559 28.84 -8.97 11.07
C THR A 559 29.11 -9.94 9.92
N SER A 560 29.11 -9.46 8.68
CA SER A 560 29.21 -10.31 7.48
C SER A 560 30.64 -10.50 6.98
N GLN A 561 31.45 -9.44 7.00
CA GLN A 561 32.77 -9.39 6.37
C GLN A 561 33.53 -8.10 6.69
N THR A 562 34.79 -8.03 6.25
CA THR A 562 35.54 -6.77 6.06
C THR A 562 35.75 -6.52 4.57
N TRP A 563 35.32 -5.36 4.08
CA TRP A 563 35.41 -4.98 2.67
C TRP A 563 36.29 -3.75 2.46
N LYS A 564 37.31 -3.89 1.60
CA LYS A 564 38.24 -2.83 1.16
C LYS A 564 38.66 -1.84 2.27
N PRO A 565 39.37 -2.31 3.33
CA PRO A 565 39.79 -1.48 4.46
C PRO A 565 40.62 -0.27 4.09
N ASP A 566 41.30 -0.30 2.96
CA ASP A 566 42.15 0.81 2.50
C ASP A 566 41.39 1.91 1.77
N LEU A 567 40.16 1.65 1.35
CA LEU A 567 39.39 2.53 0.45
C LEU A 567 38.40 3.44 1.18
N GLN A 568 37.91 3.02 2.36
CA GLN A 568 36.72 3.62 2.96
C GLN A 568 36.80 3.85 4.48
N SER A 569 35.81 4.56 5.00
CA SER A 569 35.68 4.90 6.42
C SER A 569 35.13 3.77 7.29
N GLN A 570 34.33 2.85 6.74
CA GLN A 570 33.67 1.78 7.50
C GLN A 570 33.81 0.41 6.83
N PRO A 571 34.98 -0.23 6.95
CA PRO A 571 35.23 -1.47 6.22
C PRO A 571 34.65 -2.72 6.86
N VAL A 572 34.36 -2.71 8.16
CA VAL A 572 33.68 -3.84 8.82
C VAL A 572 32.18 -3.73 8.57
N TRP A 573 31.64 -4.68 7.81
CA TRP A 573 30.23 -4.71 7.44
C TRP A 573 29.42 -5.47 8.48
N TRP A 574 28.58 -4.74 9.20
CA TRP A 574 27.58 -5.27 10.12
C TRP A 574 26.16 -4.92 9.67
N HIS A 575 25.17 -5.66 10.13
CA HIS A 575 23.78 -5.59 9.68
C HIS A 575 22.83 -5.93 10.82
N TYR A 576 21.66 -5.31 10.82
CA TYR A 576 20.52 -5.87 11.53
C TYR A 576 19.79 -6.89 10.67
N MET A 577 19.39 -7.98 11.29
CA MET A 577 18.61 -9.02 10.65
C MET A 577 17.52 -9.47 11.60
N VAL A 578 16.28 -9.59 11.11
CA VAL A 578 15.16 -10.10 11.91
C VAL A 578 14.81 -11.48 11.39
N VAL A 579 14.86 -12.50 12.24
CA VAL A 579 14.48 -13.88 11.93
C VAL A 579 13.17 -14.19 12.62
N THR A 580 12.11 -14.41 11.85
CA THR A 580 10.79 -14.79 12.34
C THR A 580 10.65 -16.31 12.23
N VAL A 581 10.48 -16.97 13.38
CA VAL A 581 10.35 -18.43 13.51
C VAL A 581 8.94 -18.76 13.98
N PRO A 582 8.10 -19.41 13.16
CA PRO A 582 6.78 -19.87 13.59
C PRO A 582 6.85 -20.90 14.71
N ASP A 583 5.84 -20.92 15.58
CA ASP A 583 5.73 -21.92 16.65
C ASP A 583 5.54 -23.33 16.09
N LYS A 584 5.01 -23.43 14.87
CA LYS A 584 4.85 -24.68 14.12
C LYS A 584 5.44 -24.55 12.72
N ILE A 585 6.48 -25.36 12.45
CA ILE A 585 7.05 -25.49 11.11
C ILE A 585 6.20 -26.45 10.27
N LEU A 586 5.63 -25.93 9.17
CA LEU A 586 4.79 -26.67 8.24
C LEU A 586 5.60 -27.16 7.03
N ILE A 587 6.56 -26.37 6.55
CA ILE A 587 7.41 -26.72 5.40
C ILE A 587 8.85 -26.90 5.86
N LYS A 588 9.24 -28.15 6.13
CA LYS A 588 10.58 -28.47 6.64
C LYS A 588 11.69 -28.10 5.66
N GLY A 589 12.77 -27.56 6.21
CA GLY A 589 13.94 -27.11 5.43
C GLY A 589 13.72 -25.84 4.63
N ALA A 590 12.50 -25.29 4.57
CA ALA A 590 12.19 -24.13 3.74
C ALA A 590 12.38 -22.81 4.51
N GLY A 591 12.94 -21.82 3.81
CA GLY A 591 13.17 -20.49 4.32
C GLY A 591 12.87 -19.40 3.30
N PHE A 592 12.55 -18.22 3.80
CA PHE A 592 12.41 -17.01 3.00
C PHE A 592 13.38 -15.93 3.48
N LEU A 593 14.11 -15.29 2.56
CA LEU A 593 14.95 -14.14 2.86
C LEU A 593 14.51 -12.93 2.05
N PHE A 594 14.16 -11.84 2.73
CA PHE A 594 14.01 -10.53 2.13
C PHE A 594 15.27 -9.69 2.38
N ILE A 595 15.86 -9.17 1.31
CA ILE A 595 17.01 -8.27 1.35
C ILE A 595 16.49 -6.83 1.37
N GLY A 596 16.58 -6.19 2.53
CA GLY A 596 16.10 -4.86 2.82
C GLY A 596 17.19 -3.78 2.79
N GLY A 597 16.74 -2.53 2.74
CA GLY A 597 17.60 -1.35 2.83
C GLY A 597 17.91 -0.95 4.27
N GLY A 598 18.37 0.29 4.47
CA GLY A 598 18.63 0.89 5.78
C GLY A 598 20.00 1.54 5.86
N SER A 599 20.40 1.93 7.06
CA SER A 599 21.64 2.63 7.36
C SER A 599 22.27 2.08 8.64
N ASN A 600 23.60 2.13 8.73
CA ASN A 600 24.36 1.86 9.94
C ASN A 600 24.21 2.98 10.99
N GLU A 601 23.52 4.06 10.63
CA GLU A 601 23.08 5.11 11.56
C GLU A 601 21.66 4.83 12.11
N ASN A 602 20.99 3.74 11.71
CA ASN A 602 19.67 3.38 12.24
C ASN A 602 19.76 2.60 13.56
N ASP A 603 18.71 2.73 14.37
CA ASP A 603 18.43 1.85 15.51
C ASP A 603 18.04 0.43 15.03
N PRO A 604 18.10 -0.59 15.90
CA PRO A 604 17.60 -1.92 15.59
C PRO A 604 16.16 -1.89 15.04
N PRO A 605 15.83 -2.70 14.02
CA PRO A 605 14.51 -2.69 13.39
C PRO A 605 13.42 -3.17 14.36
N LEU A 606 12.31 -2.45 14.41
CA LEU A 606 11.15 -2.85 15.22
C LEU A 606 10.28 -3.86 14.48
N PRO A 607 9.45 -4.66 15.18
CA PRO A 607 8.44 -5.51 14.54
C PRO A 607 7.46 -4.74 13.63
N THR A 608 7.37 -3.42 13.80
CA THR A 608 6.52 -2.53 13.00
C THR A 608 7.18 -2.03 11.71
N ASP A 609 8.48 -2.28 11.49
CA ASP A 609 9.19 -1.99 10.24
C ASP A 609 8.52 -2.72 9.07
N GLU A 610 8.44 -2.08 7.92
CA GLU A 610 7.67 -2.57 6.78
C GLU A 610 8.25 -3.86 6.18
N ASP A 611 9.58 -3.94 5.99
CA ASP A 611 10.23 -5.15 5.50
C ASP A 611 10.10 -6.31 6.51
N VAL A 612 10.11 -5.98 7.81
CA VAL A 612 9.89 -6.96 8.89
C VAL A 612 8.44 -7.47 8.86
N LYS A 613 7.45 -6.60 8.63
CA LYS A 613 6.05 -7.02 8.44
C LYS A 613 5.90 -7.95 7.24
N HIS A 614 6.51 -7.63 6.10
CA HIS A 614 6.44 -8.47 4.91
C HIS A 614 6.97 -9.89 5.15
N THR A 615 8.13 -10.00 5.81
CA THR A 615 8.71 -11.30 6.15
C THR A 615 7.92 -12.03 7.23
N THR A 616 7.34 -11.31 8.19
CA THR A 616 6.46 -11.87 9.22
C THR A 616 5.17 -12.43 8.62
N ILE A 617 4.56 -11.73 7.66
CA ILE A 617 3.41 -12.24 6.91
C ILE A 617 3.77 -13.57 6.26
N ILE A 618 4.92 -13.66 5.58
CA ILE A 618 5.34 -14.92 4.94
C ILE A 618 5.56 -16.02 5.99
N ALA A 619 6.28 -15.75 7.08
CA ALA A 619 6.51 -16.75 8.13
C ALA A 619 5.20 -17.26 8.74
N ALA A 620 4.36 -16.36 9.24
CA ALA A 620 3.14 -16.70 9.95
C ALA A 620 2.12 -17.42 9.07
N THR A 621 2.00 -17.01 7.80
CA THR A 621 0.97 -17.57 6.90
C THR A 621 1.42 -18.81 6.15
N THR A 622 2.70 -19.18 6.18
CA THR A 622 3.20 -20.39 5.50
C THR A 622 3.80 -21.43 6.47
N GLY A 623 3.93 -21.08 7.75
CA GLY A 623 4.59 -21.93 8.75
C GLY A 623 6.04 -22.23 8.40
N THR A 624 6.74 -21.26 7.83
CA THR A 624 8.15 -21.36 7.43
C THR A 624 9.00 -20.32 8.16
N VAL A 625 10.31 -20.54 8.27
CA VAL A 625 11.21 -19.50 8.78
C VAL A 625 11.36 -18.41 7.73
N ALA A 626 11.13 -17.16 8.09
CA ALA A 626 11.37 -16.01 7.21
C ALA A 626 12.29 -15.00 7.89
N ALA A 627 13.11 -14.32 7.12
CA ALA A 627 14.02 -13.32 7.65
C ALA A 627 14.10 -12.07 6.78
N CYS A 628 14.29 -10.93 7.43
CA CYS A 628 14.61 -9.65 6.81
C CYS A 628 16.06 -9.29 7.13
N LEU A 629 16.91 -9.14 6.11
CA LEU A 629 18.28 -8.62 6.25
C LEU A 629 18.28 -7.13 5.89
N LYS A 630 18.52 -6.24 6.86
CA LYS A 630 18.58 -4.79 6.65
C LYS A 630 20.01 -4.35 6.29
N MET A 631 20.13 -3.08 5.91
CA MET A 631 21.41 -2.41 5.63
C MET A 631 22.20 -3.07 4.51
N ILE A 632 21.53 -3.35 3.39
CA ILE A 632 22.16 -3.78 2.15
C ILE A 632 21.97 -2.68 1.10
N PRO A 633 22.99 -1.86 0.80
CA PRO A 633 24.38 -1.95 1.26
C PRO A 633 24.57 -1.43 2.69
N ASN A 634 25.71 -1.77 3.33
CA ASN A 634 26.11 -1.16 4.59
C ASN A 634 26.57 0.29 4.30
N GLN A 635 25.88 1.27 4.88
CA GLN A 635 25.97 2.68 4.49
C GLN A 635 25.58 3.61 5.64
N PRO A 636 25.95 4.90 5.64
CA PRO A 636 26.73 5.60 4.62
C PRO A 636 28.23 5.23 4.63
N ILE A 637 28.87 5.41 3.47
CA ILE A 637 30.31 5.21 3.26
C ILE A 637 30.97 6.52 2.83
N VAL A 638 32.12 6.85 3.42
CA VAL A 638 33.03 7.88 2.90
C VAL A 638 34.22 7.18 2.28
N PHE A 639 34.46 7.40 0.99
CA PHE A 639 35.63 6.89 0.29
C PHE A 639 36.80 7.87 0.45
N ARG A 640 37.98 7.36 0.77
CA ARG A 640 39.16 8.19 1.09
C ARG A 640 39.59 9.04 -0.09
N ASP A 641 39.52 8.48 -1.29
CA ASP A 641 39.90 9.16 -2.53
C ASP A 641 38.77 10.02 -3.12
N ASP A 642 37.60 10.09 -2.46
CA ASP A 642 36.56 11.03 -2.87
C ASP A 642 36.98 12.45 -2.48
N PRO A 643 37.33 13.34 -3.42
CA PRO A 643 37.79 14.69 -3.08
C PRO A 643 36.73 15.51 -2.34
N ALA A 644 35.45 15.18 -2.52
CA ALA A 644 34.35 15.84 -1.83
C ALA A 644 34.05 15.23 -0.45
N GLN A 645 34.69 14.11 -0.10
CA GLN A 645 34.48 13.36 1.14
C GLN A 645 32.98 13.14 1.43
N LYS A 646 32.18 12.88 0.38
CA LYS A 646 30.73 12.70 0.50
C LYS A 646 30.43 11.44 1.32
N LYS A 647 29.48 11.53 2.25
CA LYS A 647 28.80 10.35 2.83
C LYS A 647 27.87 9.78 1.77
N ARG A 648 28.32 8.76 1.04
CA ARG A 648 27.55 8.12 -0.04
C ARG A 648 26.64 7.03 0.52
N ALA A 649 25.44 6.93 -0.04
CA ALA A 649 24.44 5.90 0.26
C ALA A 649 23.80 5.43 -1.06
N GLU A 650 23.21 4.24 -1.06
CA GLU A 650 22.38 3.72 -2.16
C GLU A 650 23.12 3.75 -3.52
N ASP A 651 22.54 4.40 -4.55
CA ASP A 651 23.12 4.47 -5.90
C ASP A 651 24.45 5.21 -5.92
N ALA A 652 24.64 6.22 -5.05
CA ALA A 652 25.89 6.98 -4.97
C ALA A 652 27.10 6.08 -4.67
N ILE A 653 26.92 4.99 -3.91
CA ILE A 653 27.99 4.02 -3.63
C ILE A 653 28.22 3.16 -4.88
N ILE A 654 27.15 2.69 -5.53
CA ILE A 654 27.24 1.88 -6.76
C ILE A 654 27.97 2.67 -7.84
N ALA A 655 27.48 3.86 -8.18
CA ALA A 655 28.05 4.75 -9.17
C ALA A 655 29.53 5.07 -8.89
N TRP A 656 29.88 5.32 -7.62
CA TRP A 656 31.27 5.57 -7.23
C TRP A 656 32.16 4.34 -7.45
N THR A 657 31.71 3.15 -7.03
CA THR A 657 32.49 1.92 -7.23
C THR A 657 32.62 1.52 -8.71
N TRP A 658 31.60 1.77 -9.51
CA TRP A 658 31.64 1.59 -10.97
C TRP A 658 32.63 2.54 -11.62
N LYS A 659 32.62 3.81 -11.21
CA LYS A 659 33.61 4.80 -11.65
C LYS A 659 35.03 4.33 -11.37
N ILE A 660 35.33 3.89 -10.14
CA ILE A 660 36.67 3.39 -9.80
C ILE A 660 37.04 2.21 -10.70
N PHE A 661 36.14 1.23 -10.85
CA PHE A 661 36.39 0.05 -11.68
C PHE A 661 36.71 0.42 -13.13
N VAL A 662 35.93 1.32 -13.73
CA VAL A 662 36.12 1.77 -15.12
C VAL A 662 37.39 2.61 -15.28
N ASP A 663 37.65 3.55 -14.38
CA ASP A 663 38.86 4.39 -14.40
C ASP A 663 40.13 3.56 -14.25
N GLN A 664 40.06 2.48 -13.46
CA GLN A 664 41.14 1.51 -13.27
C GLN A 664 41.15 0.42 -14.35
N LYS A 665 40.39 0.58 -15.43
CA LYS A 665 40.40 -0.33 -16.60
C LYS A 665 40.07 -1.78 -16.22
N GLY A 666 39.16 -1.96 -15.27
CA GLY A 666 38.67 -3.25 -14.81
C GLY A 666 39.65 -4.05 -13.94
N ALA A 667 40.68 -3.41 -13.37
CA ALA A 667 41.77 -4.10 -12.67
C ALA A 667 41.33 -4.88 -11.42
N ASP A 668 40.29 -4.41 -10.70
CA ASP A 668 39.89 -4.97 -9.41
C ASP A 668 38.36 -5.17 -9.32
N PRO A 669 37.84 -6.35 -9.68
CA PRO A 669 36.42 -6.71 -9.56
C PRO A 669 35.83 -6.53 -8.16
N GLU A 670 36.63 -6.72 -7.11
CA GLU A 670 36.16 -6.67 -5.73
C GLU A 670 35.85 -5.24 -5.25
N ILE A 671 36.18 -4.22 -6.06
CA ILE A 671 35.77 -2.84 -5.82
C ILE A 671 34.27 -2.63 -6.02
N LEU A 672 33.61 -3.48 -6.82
CA LEU A 672 32.21 -3.32 -7.18
C LEU A 672 31.33 -3.62 -5.95
N LEU A 673 30.45 -2.67 -5.59
CA LEU A 673 29.60 -2.79 -4.40
C LEU A 673 28.72 -4.07 -4.38
N ARG A 674 28.43 -4.64 -5.55
CA ARG A 674 27.68 -5.91 -5.66
C ARG A 674 28.34 -7.02 -4.86
N MET A 675 29.68 -7.10 -4.86
CA MET A 675 30.45 -8.18 -4.25
C MET A 675 30.17 -8.30 -2.73
N PRO A 676 30.38 -7.25 -1.92
CA PRO A 676 30.06 -7.31 -0.49
C PRO A 676 28.55 -7.44 -0.23
N MET A 677 27.67 -6.85 -1.05
CA MET A 677 26.22 -7.02 -0.87
C MET A 677 25.80 -8.49 -0.99
N THR A 678 26.25 -9.20 -2.03
CA THR A 678 25.95 -10.62 -2.24
C THR A 678 26.52 -11.48 -1.11
N LYS A 679 27.76 -11.24 -0.68
CA LYS A 679 28.38 -11.99 0.42
C LYS A 679 27.64 -11.81 1.75
N ALA A 680 27.19 -10.59 2.05
CA ALA A 680 26.38 -10.34 3.25
C ALA A 680 25.07 -11.14 3.25
N SER A 681 24.38 -11.19 2.12
CA SER A 681 23.16 -11.99 1.99
C SER A 681 23.41 -13.50 2.14
N ILE A 682 24.54 -14.02 1.67
CA ILE A 682 24.92 -15.43 1.88
C ILE A 682 25.21 -15.70 3.36
N ARG A 683 25.90 -14.79 4.05
CA ARG A 683 26.15 -14.88 5.50
C ARG A 683 24.86 -14.80 6.31
N ALA A 684 23.83 -14.12 5.80
CA ALA A 684 22.50 -14.17 6.40
C ALA A 684 21.87 -15.57 6.26
N LEU A 685 22.01 -16.24 5.12
CA LEU A 685 21.54 -17.64 4.95
C LEU A 685 22.27 -18.60 5.93
N ASP A 686 23.58 -18.43 6.11
CA ASP A 686 24.37 -19.19 7.10
C ASP A 686 23.82 -18.97 8.51
N THR A 687 23.52 -17.71 8.83
CA THR A 687 22.99 -17.30 10.14
C THR A 687 21.61 -17.88 10.40
N ILE A 688 20.69 -17.88 9.41
CA ILE A 688 19.37 -18.52 9.54
C ILE A 688 19.53 -20.00 9.83
N ASN A 689 20.34 -20.71 9.03
CA ASN A 689 20.53 -22.15 9.18
C ASN A 689 21.05 -22.52 10.58
N ASN A 690 22.08 -21.81 11.06
CA ASN A 690 22.65 -22.06 12.38
C ASN A 690 21.65 -21.74 13.50
N LEU A 691 20.94 -20.61 13.37
CA LEU A 691 19.93 -20.18 14.35
C LEU A 691 18.79 -21.19 14.47
N THR A 692 18.20 -21.62 13.36
CA THR A 692 17.09 -22.59 13.38
C THR A 692 17.54 -23.94 13.91
N GLN A 693 18.75 -24.40 13.53
CA GLN A 693 19.30 -25.64 14.04
C GLN A 693 19.48 -25.60 15.56
N SER A 694 19.94 -24.45 16.09
CA SER A 694 20.14 -24.28 17.53
C SER A 694 18.83 -24.12 18.32
N MET A 695 17.84 -23.41 17.78
CA MET A 695 16.63 -23.01 18.52
C MET A 695 15.52 -24.05 18.44
N ILE A 696 15.33 -24.68 17.28
CA ILE A 696 14.20 -25.59 17.03
C ILE A 696 14.65 -26.98 16.57
N GLY A 697 15.96 -27.24 16.48
CA GLY A 697 16.50 -28.53 16.08
C GLY A 697 16.32 -28.87 14.59
N GLU A 698 15.87 -27.90 13.77
CA GLU A 698 15.66 -28.07 12.34
C GLU A 698 16.63 -27.19 11.52
N THR A 699 17.18 -27.75 10.44
CA THR A 699 17.96 -27.00 9.46
C THR A 699 17.03 -26.29 8.48
N THR A 700 17.35 -25.05 8.13
CA THR A 700 16.74 -24.34 7.01
C THR A 700 17.76 -24.21 5.89
N ASP A 701 17.59 -24.93 4.78
CA ASP A 701 18.60 -25.12 3.73
C ASP A 701 18.07 -24.97 2.30
N ARG A 702 16.77 -24.65 2.14
CA ARG A 702 16.14 -24.30 0.86
C ARG A 702 15.48 -22.93 0.97
N PHE A 703 16.02 -21.95 0.26
CA PHE A 703 15.58 -20.57 0.36
C PHE A 703 14.96 -20.05 -0.92
N MET A 704 13.89 -19.26 -0.77
CA MET A 704 13.54 -18.25 -1.76
C MET A 704 14.07 -16.89 -1.29
N VAL A 705 14.69 -16.15 -2.20
CA VAL A 705 15.26 -14.83 -1.89
C VAL A 705 14.52 -13.74 -2.67
N ALA A 706 14.20 -12.63 -2.01
CA ALA A 706 13.53 -11.48 -2.61
C ALA A 706 14.17 -10.16 -2.16
N GLY A 707 13.96 -9.09 -2.92
CA GLY A 707 14.41 -7.75 -2.57
C GLY A 707 14.06 -6.72 -3.64
N GLY A 708 13.91 -5.46 -3.24
CA GLY A 708 13.59 -4.34 -4.14
C GLY A 708 14.80 -3.58 -4.68
N SER A 709 14.72 -3.10 -5.92
CA SER A 709 15.71 -2.18 -6.50
C SER A 709 17.11 -2.80 -6.53
N LYS A 710 18.12 -2.09 -6.01
CA LYS A 710 19.50 -2.61 -5.86
C LYS A 710 19.58 -3.89 -5.02
N ARG A 711 18.62 -4.12 -4.11
CA ARG A 711 18.51 -5.38 -3.36
C ARG A 711 17.89 -6.47 -4.23
N GLY A 712 16.97 -6.14 -5.13
CA GLY A 712 16.52 -7.03 -6.20
C GLY A 712 17.64 -7.46 -7.13
N TRP A 713 18.61 -6.58 -7.37
CA TRP A 713 19.83 -6.94 -8.10
C TRP A 713 20.71 -7.89 -7.27
N THR A 714 20.75 -7.71 -5.95
CA THR A 714 21.44 -8.63 -5.04
C THR A 714 20.78 -10.00 -5.05
N THR A 715 19.45 -10.07 -5.03
CA THR A 715 18.66 -11.31 -5.14
C THR A 715 19.08 -12.16 -6.33
N TRP A 716 19.27 -11.55 -7.51
CA TRP A 716 19.80 -12.25 -8.68
C TRP A 716 21.17 -12.87 -8.44
N THR A 717 22.13 -12.09 -7.93
CA THR A 717 23.50 -12.57 -7.71
C THR A 717 23.58 -13.61 -6.60
N VAL A 718 22.78 -13.49 -5.54
CA VAL A 718 22.66 -14.51 -4.48
C VAL A 718 22.13 -15.81 -5.06
N GLY A 719 21.08 -15.75 -5.88
CA GLY A 719 20.55 -16.92 -6.59
C GLY A 719 21.51 -17.53 -7.61
N ALA A 720 22.50 -16.77 -8.11
CA ALA A 720 23.49 -17.28 -9.06
C ALA A 720 24.58 -18.12 -8.40
N VAL A 721 24.94 -17.78 -7.16
CA VAL A 721 26.12 -18.36 -6.50
C VAL A 721 25.75 -19.37 -5.43
N ASP A 722 24.66 -19.17 -4.67
CA ASP A 722 24.32 -20.05 -3.55
C ASP A 722 23.31 -21.16 -3.92
N LYS A 723 23.72 -22.42 -3.74
CA LYS A 723 22.92 -23.59 -4.08
C LYS A 723 21.70 -23.80 -3.18
N ARG A 724 21.70 -23.25 -1.97
CA ARG A 724 20.55 -23.29 -1.06
C ARG A 724 19.39 -22.47 -1.58
N VAL A 725 19.65 -21.52 -2.47
CA VAL A 725 18.60 -20.72 -3.11
C VAL A 725 17.94 -21.54 -4.22
N VAL A 726 16.67 -21.88 -4.04
CA VAL A 726 15.89 -22.70 -4.97
C VAL A 726 14.94 -21.88 -5.85
N ALA A 727 14.64 -20.64 -5.45
CA ALA A 727 13.87 -19.69 -6.25
C ALA A 727 14.22 -18.23 -5.89
N ILE A 728 13.89 -17.30 -6.77
CA ILE A 728 14.13 -15.86 -6.54
C ILE A 728 12.94 -15.00 -6.97
N ALA A 729 12.72 -13.90 -6.25
CA ALA A 729 11.78 -12.84 -6.62
C ALA A 729 12.47 -11.45 -6.58
N PRO A 730 13.19 -11.06 -7.64
CA PRO A 730 13.70 -9.71 -7.79
C PRO A 730 12.53 -8.74 -8.06
N ILE A 731 12.49 -7.63 -7.31
CA ILE A 731 11.43 -6.62 -7.35
C ILE A 731 12.02 -5.31 -7.86
N VAL A 732 11.35 -4.67 -8.82
CA VAL A 732 11.78 -3.42 -9.48
C VAL A 732 13.27 -3.45 -9.80
N MET A 733 13.69 -4.51 -10.48
CA MET A 733 15.06 -4.70 -10.94
C MET A 733 15.08 -5.62 -12.17
N ASP A 734 14.64 -5.06 -13.28
CA ASP A 734 14.61 -5.69 -14.59
C ASP A 734 15.65 -5.14 -15.59
N LEU A 735 16.57 -4.27 -15.15
CA LEU A 735 17.71 -3.83 -15.96
C LEU A 735 18.80 -4.93 -16.08
N LEU A 736 18.48 -6.00 -16.82
CA LEU A 736 19.39 -7.05 -17.25
C LEU A 736 19.82 -6.79 -18.69
N ASN A 737 20.94 -7.37 -19.14
CA ASN A 737 21.55 -6.99 -20.41
C ASN A 737 21.84 -5.47 -20.44
N LEU A 738 22.53 -5.02 -19.39
CA LEU A 738 22.69 -3.65 -18.93
C LEU A 738 22.96 -2.68 -20.08
N GLN A 739 24.01 -2.89 -20.88
CA GLN A 739 24.39 -1.97 -21.95
C GLN A 739 23.27 -1.79 -22.99
N GLU A 740 22.70 -2.89 -23.46
CA GLU A 740 21.65 -2.84 -24.49
C GLU A 740 20.42 -2.09 -23.97
N ASN A 741 20.02 -2.34 -22.72
CA ASN A 741 18.93 -1.61 -22.10
C ASN A 741 19.27 -0.12 -21.90
N LEU A 742 20.51 0.22 -21.53
CA LEU A 742 20.93 1.62 -21.41
C LEU A 742 20.91 2.38 -22.75
N HIS A 743 21.32 1.73 -23.86
CA HIS A 743 21.14 2.28 -25.21
C HIS A 743 19.64 2.45 -25.54
N HIS A 744 18.82 1.46 -25.18
CA HIS A 744 17.37 1.55 -25.31
C HIS A 744 16.77 2.73 -24.53
N TYR A 745 17.27 3.02 -23.33
CA TYR A 745 16.80 4.14 -22.51
C TYR A 745 17.13 5.45 -23.18
N TYR A 746 18.39 5.62 -23.61
CA TYR A 746 18.82 6.84 -24.31
C TYR A 746 17.99 7.09 -25.57
N ARG A 747 17.73 6.05 -26.38
CA ARG A 747 16.92 6.18 -27.59
C ARG A 747 15.46 6.51 -27.32
N SER A 748 14.93 6.09 -26.17
CA SER A 748 13.54 6.32 -25.75
C SER A 748 13.34 7.69 -25.13
N LEU A 749 14.28 8.09 -24.28
CA LEU A 749 14.21 9.28 -23.45
C LEU A 749 15.06 10.43 -23.97
N GLY A 750 15.95 10.25 -24.94
CA GLY A 750 16.83 11.29 -25.49
C GLY A 750 17.80 11.90 -24.47
N GLY A 751 18.18 11.09 -23.48
CA GLY A 751 18.90 11.47 -22.27
C GLY A 751 18.79 10.36 -21.23
N TRP A 752 19.03 10.69 -19.98
CA TRP A 752 19.01 9.78 -18.84
C TRP A 752 17.88 10.13 -17.91
N THR A 753 17.23 9.13 -17.31
CA THR A 753 16.26 9.43 -16.25
C THR A 753 16.93 10.22 -15.13
N TYR A 754 16.23 11.21 -14.56
CA TYR A 754 16.71 11.94 -13.38
C TYR A 754 17.04 11.02 -12.20
N ALA A 755 16.46 9.81 -12.14
CA ALA A 755 16.81 8.80 -11.16
C ALA A 755 18.27 8.31 -11.26
N PHE A 756 18.93 8.55 -12.40
CA PHE A 756 20.33 8.20 -12.63
C PHE A 756 21.31 9.31 -12.22
N ASP A 757 20.88 10.33 -11.47
CA ASP A 757 21.72 11.47 -11.10
C ASP A 757 23.08 11.07 -10.52
N ASP A 758 23.13 10.10 -9.60
CA ASP A 758 24.39 9.58 -9.05
C ASP A 758 25.34 9.01 -10.11
N TYR A 759 24.81 8.27 -11.09
CA TYR A 759 25.59 7.69 -12.18
C TYR A 759 26.04 8.79 -13.16
N TYR A 760 25.18 9.77 -13.37
CA TYR A 760 25.47 10.94 -14.19
C TYR A 760 26.55 11.81 -13.53
N GLU A 761 26.48 12.16 -12.25
CA GLU A 761 27.54 12.90 -11.56
C GLU A 761 28.91 12.23 -11.67
N ASN A 762 28.93 10.89 -11.70
CA ASN A 762 30.15 10.08 -11.77
C ASN A 762 30.63 9.77 -13.19
N ASN A 763 30.05 10.40 -14.22
CA ASN A 763 30.38 10.20 -15.63
C ASN A 763 30.23 8.74 -16.12
N PHE A 764 29.43 7.91 -15.44
CA PHE A 764 29.16 6.55 -15.92
C PHE A 764 28.48 6.58 -17.30
N THR A 765 27.63 7.58 -17.53
CA THR A 765 26.92 7.76 -18.80
C THR A 765 27.79 8.29 -19.95
N LEU A 766 29.03 8.70 -19.68
CA LEU A 766 29.86 9.40 -20.67
C LEU A 766 30.23 8.53 -21.88
N ASN A 767 30.39 7.21 -21.69
CA ASN A 767 30.74 6.29 -22.78
C ASN A 767 30.27 4.88 -22.44
N LEU A 768 29.02 4.56 -22.80
CA LEU A 768 28.41 3.25 -22.54
C LEU A 768 29.14 2.09 -23.24
N ASP A 769 29.73 2.37 -24.41
CA ASP A 769 30.45 1.40 -25.24
C ASP A 769 31.85 1.07 -24.72
N SER A 770 32.25 1.63 -23.58
CA SER A 770 33.54 1.35 -22.97
C SER A 770 33.72 -0.17 -22.74
N PRO A 771 34.85 -0.77 -23.14
CA PRO A 771 35.09 -2.19 -22.88
C PRO A 771 35.06 -2.52 -21.39
N TYR A 772 35.40 -1.56 -20.52
CA TYR A 772 35.37 -1.77 -19.07
C TYR A 772 33.96 -1.75 -18.48
N ILE A 773 32.98 -1.12 -19.14
CA ILE A 773 31.57 -1.28 -18.76
C ILE A 773 31.12 -2.70 -19.13
N LYS A 774 31.68 -3.30 -20.19
CA LYS A 774 31.39 -4.69 -20.57
C LYS A 774 31.99 -5.67 -19.58
N ASP A 775 33.23 -5.43 -19.18
CA ASP A 775 33.90 -6.23 -18.14
C ASP A 775 33.16 -6.13 -16.80
N MET A 776 32.68 -4.93 -16.45
CA MET A 776 31.85 -4.73 -15.26
C MET A 776 30.53 -5.49 -15.35
N ALA A 777 29.81 -5.38 -16.46
CA ALA A 777 28.54 -6.08 -16.70
C ALA A 777 28.74 -7.61 -16.65
N ALA A 778 29.87 -8.14 -17.12
CA ALA A 778 30.20 -9.56 -17.02
C ALA A 778 30.25 -10.06 -15.55
N ILE A 779 30.45 -9.16 -14.58
CA ILE A 779 30.49 -9.47 -13.15
C ILE A 779 29.12 -9.18 -12.49
N VAL A 780 28.52 -8.02 -12.75
CA VAL A 780 27.34 -7.57 -11.99
C VAL A 780 26.00 -7.87 -12.66
N ASP A 781 25.94 -7.97 -13.98
CA ASP A 781 24.69 -8.20 -14.71
C ASP A 781 24.20 -9.63 -14.50
N PRO A 782 22.95 -9.85 -14.03
CA PRO A 782 22.40 -11.19 -13.86
C PRO A 782 22.42 -12.03 -15.12
N ILE A 783 22.34 -11.42 -16.32
CA ILE A 783 22.32 -12.19 -17.57
C ILE A 783 23.60 -13.01 -17.78
N SER A 784 24.72 -12.57 -17.21
CA SER A 784 26.01 -13.28 -17.22
C SER A 784 25.96 -14.63 -16.51
N TYR A 785 24.93 -14.86 -15.69
CA TYR A 785 24.74 -16.07 -14.88
C TYR A 785 23.55 -16.93 -15.34
N THR A 786 23.01 -16.72 -16.55
CA THR A 786 21.78 -17.39 -17.03
C THR A 786 21.79 -18.91 -16.85
N ASP A 787 22.95 -19.55 -17.06
CA ASP A 787 23.13 -21.01 -16.92
C ASP A 787 22.93 -21.50 -15.49
N ARG A 788 23.14 -20.63 -14.50
CA ARG A 788 23.03 -20.95 -13.07
C ARG A 788 21.60 -20.85 -12.53
N TYR A 789 20.70 -20.26 -13.31
CA TYR A 789 19.29 -20.12 -12.95
C TYR A 789 18.39 -21.18 -13.56
N VAL A 790 18.94 -22.15 -14.30
CA VAL A 790 18.14 -23.13 -15.06
C VAL A 790 17.16 -23.91 -14.18
N ASP A 791 17.58 -24.24 -12.96
CA ASP A 791 16.79 -25.01 -11.99
C ASP A 791 16.16 -24.12 -10.90
N LYS A 792 16.05 -22.80 -11.15
CA LYS A 792 15.54 -21.83 -10.17
C LYS A 792 14.38 -21.05 -10.77
N PRO A 793 13.12 -21.35 -10.41
CA PRO A 793 11.99 -20.51 -10.81
C PRO A 793 12.23 -19.05 -10.38
N LYS A 794 12.06 -18.12 -11.34
CA LYS A 794 12.21 -16.68 -11.09
C LYS A 794 10.88 -15.99 -11.22
N TYR A 795 10.50 -15.20 -10.23
CA TYR A 795 9.32 -14.33 -10.26
C TYR A 795 9.75 -12.87 -10.30
N ILE A 796 9.89 -12.35 -11.52
CA ILE A 796 10.44 -11.03 -11.79
C ILE A 796 9.31 -10.01 -11.74
N ILE A 797 9.41 -9.03 -10.84
CA ILE A 797 8.37 -8.03 -10.62
C ILE A 797 8.90 -6.66 -11.04
N SER A 798 8.12 -5.91 -11.82
CA SER A 798 8.48 -4.58 -12.33
C SER A 798 7.27 -3.64 -12.28
N ALA A 799 7.50 -2.34 -12.46
CA ALA A 799 6.49 -1.28 -12.33
C ALA A 799 6.22 -0.60 -13.68
N GLY A 800 4.94 -0.38 -13.98
CA GLY A 800 4.51 0.16 -15.28
C GLY A 800 4.94 1.61 -15.52
N GLY A 801 5.23 2.37 -14.46
CA GLY A 801 5.73 3.74 -14.54
C GLY A 801 6.93 3.99 -13.64
N ASP A 802 7.81 3.00 -13.50
CA ASP A 802 9.07 3.09 -12.77
C ASP A 802 9.89 4.33 -13.21
N GLN A 803 10.57 5.00 -12.28
CA GLN A 803 11.44 6.14 -12.60
C GLN A 803 12.84 5.73 -13.09
N PHE A 804 13.31 4.54 -12.77
CA PHE A 804 14.60 3.99 -13.17
C PHE A 804 14.49 3.16 -14.46
N PHE A 805 13.44 2.36 -14.60
CA PHE A 805 13.36 1.29 -15.60
C PHE A 805 12.23 1.50 -16.62
N MET A 806 12.41 0.97 -17.83
CA MET A 806 11.38 1.05 -18.87
C MET A 806 10.45 -0.18 -18.80
N PRO A 807 9.15 -0.03 -19.09
CA PRO A 807 8.22 -1.14 -18.98
C PRO A 807 8.48 -2.27 -19.99
N ASP A 808 9.29 -2.05 -21.03
CA ASP A 808 9.70 -3.04 -22.03
C ASP A 808 11.14 -3.55 -21.90
N ASP A 809 11.84 -3.31 -20.78
CA ASP A 809 13.20 -3.82 -20.50
C ASP A 809 13.36 -5.31 -20.78
N SER A 810 12.31 -6.07 -20.42
CA SER A 810 12.21 -7.52 -20.61
C SER A 810 12.52 -7.97 -22.04
N ARG A 811 12.27 -7.13 -23.05
CA ARG A 811 12.58 -7.38 -24.46
C ARG A 811 14.03 -7.81 -24.68
N PHE A 812 14.96 -7.30 -23.88
CA PHE A 812 16.39 -7.48 -24.11
C PHE A 812 17.01 -8.66 -23.37
N TYR A 813 16.29 -9.28 -22.43
CA TYR A 813 16.82 -10.36 -21.60
C TYR A 813 15.88 -11.55 -21.38
N PHE A 814 14.55 -11.39 -21.45
CA PHE A 814 13.62 -12.41 -20.97
C PHE A 814 13.79 -13.75 -21.70
N ASP A 815 13.90 -13.73 -23.03
CA ASP A 815 14.12 -14.93 -23.84
C ASP A 815 15.50 -15.58 -23.63
N LYS A 816 16.49 -14.78 -23.20
CA LYS A 816 17.86 -15.24 -22.91
C LYS A 816 17.96 -15.92 -21.53
N LEU A 817 16.97 -15.71 -20.66
CA LEU A 817 16.91 -16.39 -19.36
C LEU A 817 16.52 -17.85 -19.55
N LYS A 818 17.34 -18.75 -19.00
CA LYS A 818 17.07 -20.19 -18.92
C LYS A 818 16.19 -20.53 -17.72
N GLY A 819 15.55 -21.70 -17.77
CA GLY A 819 14.68 -22.21 -16.71
C GLY A 819 13.28 -21.59 -16.69
N GLU A 820 12.51 -21.94 -15.66
CA GLU A 820 11.17 -21.40 -15.42
C GLU A 820 11.26 -19.93 -15.01
N LYS A 821 10.50 -19.07 -15.70
CA LYS A 821 10.52 -17.63 -15.51
C LYS A 821 9.12 -17.06 -15.62
N TYR A 822 8.80 -16.21 -14.67
CA TYR A 822 7.51 -15.56 -14.50
C TYR A 822 7.75 -14.07 -14.40
N PHE A 823 6.91 -13.29 -15.05
CA PHE A 823 7.00 -11.84 -15.04
C PHE A 823 5.71 -11.27 -14.43
N ARG A 824 5.82 -10.16 -13.71
CA ARG A 824 4.67 -9.38 -13.23
C ARG A 824 4.98 -7.90 -13.39
N MET A 825 4.34 -7.29 -14.37
CA MET A 825 4.29 -5.85 -14.53
C MET A 825 3.12 -5.28 -13.71
N VAL A 826 3.40 -4.40 -12.75
CA VAL A 826 2.37 -3.78 -11.90
C VAL A 826 1.93 -2.44 -12.52
N PRO A 827 0.71 -2.31 -13.04
CA PRO A 827 0.26 -1.09 -13.68
C PRO A 827 0.09 0.06 -12.67
N ASN A 828 0.22 1.31 -13.14
CA ASN A 828 0.00 2.52 -12.32
C ASN A 828 0.90 2.66 -11.08
N THR A 829 2.06 2.04 -11.08
CA THR A 829 3.03 2.15 -9.98
C THR A 829 4.34 2.77 -10.43
N GLY A 830 5.01 3.46 -9.50
CA GLY A 830 6.40 3.88 -9.64
C GLY A 830 7.36 2.87 -9.01
N HIS A 831 8.61 3.30 -8.80
CA HIS A 831 9.68 2.46 -8.28
C HIS A 831 9.41 1.88 -6.88
N GLY A 832 8.57 2.55 -6.07
CA GLY A 832 8.15 2.05 -4.75
C GLY A 832 7.12 0.92 -4.79
N LEU A 833 6.42 0.77 -5.92
CA LEU A 833 5.23 -0.06 -6.10
C LEU A 833 3.95 0.46 -5.43
N ASP A 834 3.96 1.69 -4.90
CA ASP A 834 2.81 2.27 -4.21
C ASP A 834 1.59 2.39 -5.13
N PRO A 835 0.37 2.05 -4.67
CA PRO A 835 0.00 1.53 -3.33
C PRO A 835 -0.15 -0.01 -3.28
N PHE A 836 0.48 -0.76 -4.19
CA PHE A 836 0.23 -2.20 -4.41
C PHE A 836 1.27 -3.13 -3.76
N GLU A 837 2.10 -2.65 -2.83
CA GLU A 837 3.16 -3.42 -2.17
C GLU A 837 2.62 -4.70 -1.53
N LEU A 838 1.53 -4.61 -0.79
CA LEU A 838 0.91 -5.79 -0.14
C LEU A 838 0.44 -6.82 -1.16
N SER A 839 -0.13 -6.38 -2.30
CA SER A 839 -0.52 -7.29 -3.39
C SER A 839 0.70 -7.99 -4.01
N VAL A 840 1.84 -7.29 -4.08
CA VAL A 840 3.10 -7.88 -4.53
C VAL A 840 3.60 -8.92 -3.53
N ILE A 841 3.57 -8.63 -2.23
CA ILE A 841 3.95 -9.58 -1.18
C ILE A 841 3.05 -10.83 -1.17
N PHE A 842 1.74 -10.68 -1.34
CA PHE A 842 0.85 -11.84 -1.45
C PHE A 842 1.11 -12.68 -2.70
N GLY A 843 1.44 -12.04 -3.83
CA GLY A 843 1.90 -12.76 -5.02
C GLY A 843 3.21 -13.52 -4.78
N ILE A 844 4.17 -12.91 -4.07
CA ILE A 844 5.43 -13.57 -3.67
C ILE A 844 5.15 -14.76 -2.76
N ARG A 845 4.25 -14.63 -1.79
CA ARG A 845 3.80 -15.73 -0.92
C ARG A 845 3.19 -16.88 -1.74
N ALA A 846 2.29 -16.59 -2.68
CA ALA A 846 1.66 -17.60 -3.52
C ALA A 846 2.69 -18.38 -4.35
N PHE A 847 3.65 -17.65 -4.94
CA PHE A 847 4.76 -18.22 -5.68
C PHE A 847 5.67 -19.07 -4.77
N TYR A 848 6.02 -18.54 -3.60
CA TYR A 848 6.81 -19.23 -2.57
C TYR A 848 6.21 -20.57 -2.18
N LEU A 849 4.92 -20.59 -1.82
CA LEU A 849 4.22 -21.81 -1.43
C LEU A 849 4.23 -22.85 -2.54
N SER A 850 3.99 -22.41 -3.78
CA SER A 850 3.97 -23.29 -4.95
C SER A 850 5.34 -23.95 -5.17
N VAL A 851 6.42 -23.17 -5.12
CA VAL A 851 7.79 -23.70 -5.26
C VAL A 851 8.16 -24.62 -4.10
N MET A 852 7.93 -24.18 -2.86
CA MET A 852 8.42 -24.90 -1.69
C MET A 852 7.69 -26.21 -1.42
N ASN A 853 6.43 -26.33 -1.88
CA ASN A 853 5.64 -27.56 -1.88
C ASN A 853 5.77 -28.37 -3.18
N ASN A 854 6.67 -27.98 -4.09
CA ASN A 854 6.89 -28.67 -5.36
C ASN A 854 5.63 -28.82 -6.22
N ASN A 855 4.74 -27.82 -6.16
CA ASN A 855 3.56 -27.73 -7.00
C ASN A 855 3.94 -27.23 -8.41
N THR A 856 3.23 -27.70 -9.43
CA THR A 856 3.44 -27.25 -10.80
C THR A 856 2.87 -25.85 -10.97
N LEU A 857 3.74 -24.89 -11.30
CA LEU A 857 3.31 -23.53 -11.61
C LEU A 857 2.64 -23.48 -13.01
N PRO A 858 1.55 -22.72 -13.20
CA PRO A 858 0.88 -22.57 -14.50
C PRO A 858 1.83 -22.02 -15.55
N LYS A 859 1.91 -22.63 -16.74
CA LYS A 859 2.77 -22.11 -17.81
C LYS A 859 1.97 -21.26 -18.79
N MET A 860 2.65 -20.24 -19.28
CA MET A 860 2.18 -19.28 -20.26
C MET A 860 3.16 -19.23 -21.42
N LYS A 861 2.64 -19.15 -22.65
CA LYS A 861 3.41 -18.84 -23.85
C LYS A 861 2.72 -17.68 -24.54
N TRP A 862 3.50 -16.69 -24.97
CA TRP A 862 2.95 -15.57 -25.73
C TRP A 862 3.82 -15.26 -26.94
N HIS A 863 3.22 -14.57 -27.89
CA HIS A 863 3.86 -14.02 -29.07
C HIS A 863 3.54 -12.53 -29.18
N LEU A 864 4.57 -11.71 -29.36
CA LEU A 864 4.46 -10.27 -29.54
C LEU A 864 4.67 -9.96 -31.02
N GLU A 865 3.71 -9.29 -31.65
CA GLU A 865 3.76 -8.90 -33.06
C GLU A 865 3.59 -7.39 -33.20
N THR A 866 4.40 -6.75 -34.03
CA THR A 866 4.24 -5.34 -34.41
C THR A 866 4.02 -5.23 -35.91
N THR A 867 3.00 -4.49 -36.32
CA THR A 867 2.66 -4.23 -37.72
C THR A 867 2.78 -2.74 -38.03
N SER A 868 2.66 -2.36 -39.30
CA SER A 868 2.56 -0.95 -39.68
C SER A 868 1.31 -0.26 -39.11
N ALA A 869 0.29 -1.02 -38.71
CA ALA A 869 -0.98 -0.50 -38.19
C ALA A 869 -1.08 -0.51 -36.66
N GLY A 870 -0.29 -1.31 -35.96
CA GLY A 870 -0.39 -1.48 -34.50
C GLY A 870 0.48 -2.61 -33.98
N GLY A 871 0.00 -3.30 -32.95
CA GLY A 871 0.62 -4.53 -32.46
C GLY A 871 -0.36 -5.45 -31.76
N LYS A 872 0.08 -6.69 -31.58
CA LYS A 872 -0.75 -7.78 -31.12
C LYS A 872 0.03 -8.65 -30.13
N ILE A 873 -0.66 -9.09 -29.07
CA ILE A 873 -0.16 -10.10 -28.14
C ILE A 873 -1.10 -11.30 -28.23
N SER A 874 -0.57 -12.45 -28.64
CA SER A 874 -1.28 -13.74 -28.60
C SER A 874 -0.76 -14.54 -27.42
N LEU A 875 -1.62 -14.95 -26.51
CA LEU A 875 -1.31 -15.68 -25.27
C LEU A 875 -1.97 -17.06 -25.29
N VAL A 876 -1.22 -18.08 -24.84
CA VAL A 876 -1.70 -19.45 -24.58
C VAL A 876 -1.31 -19.84 -23.16
N THR A 877 -2.23 -20.44 -22.41
CA THR A 877 -1.99 -20.99 -21.08
C THR A 877 -2.08 -22.51 -21.10
N GLU A 878 -1.44 -23.20 -20.14
CA GLU A 878 -1.58 -24.66 -20.00
C GLU A 878 -2.83 -25.09 -19.23
N ILE A 879 -3.32 -24.21 -18.35
CA ILE A 879 -4.53 -24.42 -17.55
C ILE A 879 -5.45 -23.22 -17.68
N GLN A 880 -6.73 -23.40 -17.33
CA GLN A 880 -7.71 -22.33 -17.37
C GLN A 880 -7.36 -21.25 -16.33
N PRO A 881 -7.11 -19.99 -16.73
CA PRO A 881 -6.94 -18.89 -15.81
C PRO A 881 -8.28 -18.43 -15.23
N ALA A 882 -8.22 -17.80 -14.06
CA ALA A 882 -9.36 -17.19 -13.40
C ALA A 882 -9.73 -15.85 -14.04
N THR A 883 -8.74 -14.99 -14.31
CA THR A 883 -8.94 -13.74 -15.06
C THR A 883 -7.83 -13.52 -16.08
N VAL A 884 -8.18 -12.83 -17.17
CA VAL A 884 -7.25 -12.38 -18.21
C VAL A 884 -7.60 -10.94 -18.56
N VAL A 885 -6.68 -10.01 -18.37
CA VAL A 885 -6.91 -8.57 -18.52
C VAL A 885 -5.73 -7.95 -19.28
N CYS A 886 -5.99 -7.10 -20.26
CA CYS A 886 -4.94 -6.30 -20.87
C CYS A 886 -4.83 -4.96 -20.13
N TYR A 887 -3.61 -4.53 -19.84
CA TYR A 887 -3.32 -3.16 -19.42
C TYR A 887 -2.61 -2.43 -20.54
N HIS A 888 -2.92 -1.15 -20.74
CA HIS A 888 -2.25 -0.30 -21.71
C HIS A 888 -2.10 1.15 -21.23
N ALA A 889 -1.02 1.81 -21.64
CA ALA A 889 -0.78 3.23 -21.39
C ALA A 889 -0.29 3.91 -22.67
N THR A 890 -0.62 5.18 -22.87
CA THR A 890 -0.24 5.94 -24.08
C THR A 890 0.41 7.27 -23.69
N THR A 891 1.61 7.52 -24.22
CA THR A 891 2.32 8.81 -24.04
C THR A 891 1.61 9.95 -24.79
N SER A 892 1.65 11.18 -24.29
CA SER A 892 0.77 12.25 -24.75
C SER A 892 1.34 13.24 -25.77
N ASP A 893 2.66 13.43 -25.88
CA ASP A 893 3.26 14.53 -26.67
C ASP A 893 4.15 14.09 -27.85
N GLY A 894 4.42 12.79 -27.98
CA GLY A 894 5.26 12.23 -29.04
C GLY A 894 6.73 12.63 -29.00
N LYS A 895 7.20 13.29 -27.93
CA LYS A 895 8.59 13.75 -27.82
C LYS A 895 9.51 12.69 -27.25
N ARG A 896 9.04 11.98 -26.22
CA ARG A 896 9.78 10.91 -25.56
C ARG A 896 8.87 9.70 -25.38
N LYS A 897 9.44 8.51 -25.52
CA LYS A 897 8.80 7.27 -25.12
C LYS A 897 8.96 7.17 -23.61
N ASP A 898 8.17 7.96 -22.87
CA ASP A 898 8.33 8.18 -21.43
C ASP A 898 7.06 7.75 -20.67
N PHE A 899 7.14 6.56 -20.07
CA PHE A 899 6.05 5.94 -19.31
C PHE A 899 6.19 6.13 -17.79
N ARG A 900 7.24 6.81 -17.34
CA ARG A 900 7.51 7.06 -15.92
C ARG A 900 6.36 7.85 -15.32
N ILE A 901 5.98 7.61 -14.07
CA ILE A 901 4.91 8.40 -13.41
C ILE A 901 5.30 9.86 -13.15
N THR A 902 6.59 10.17 -13.21
CA THR A 902 7.17 11.50 -13.01
C THR A 902 8.28 11.78 -14.03
N ARG A 903 8.44 13.04 -14.41
CA ARG A 903 9.46 13.54 -15.35
C ARG A 903 10.01 14.89 -14.89
N LEU A 904 11.13 15.35 -15.44
CA LEU A 904 11.59 16.71 -15.13
C LEU A 904 10.80 17.79 -15.89
N ASP A 905 10.51 18.89 -15.22
CA ASP A 905 10.04 20.12 -15.86
C ASP A 905 11.21 21.00 -16.34
N ASN A 906 10.90 22.18 -16.91
CA ASN A 906 11.92 23.12 -17.40
C ASN A 906 12.82 23.68 -16.29
N SER A 907 12.44 23.53 -15.02
CA SER A 907 13.22 23.93 -13.85
C SER A 907 14.01 22.77 -13.22
N SER A 908 14.07 21.62 -13.92
CA SER A 908 14.72 20.39 -13.45
C SER A 908 14.10 19.84 -12.16
N GLN A 909 12.80 20.07 -11.94
CA GLN A 909 12.06 19.49 -10.82
C GLN A 909 11.19 18.31 -11.30
N PRO A 910 11.14 17.18 -10.56
CA PRO A 910 10.22 16.10 -10.85
C PRO A 910 8.76 16.58 -10.75
N VAL A 911 8.01 16.44 -11.84
CA VAL A 911 6.57 16.70 -11.94
C VAL A 911 5.85 15.46 -12.42
N ALA A 912 4.55 15.36 -12.14
CA ALA A 912 3.73 14.25 -12.60
C ALA A 912 3.77 14.13 -14.14
N ASN A 913 3.95 12.92 -14.63
CA ASN A 913 3.84 12.58 -16.04
C ASN A 913 2.57 11.72 -16.21
N PRO A 914 1.47 12.30 -16.73
CA PRO A 914 0.16 11.64 -16.73
C PRO A 914 0.09 10.59 -17.84
N VAL A 915 0.66 9.42 -17.58
CA VAL A 915 0.64 8.24 -18.46
C VAL A 915 0.02 7.05 -17.71
N PRO A 916 -1.26 7.13 -17.34
CA PRO A 916 -1.93 6.06 -16.61
C PRO A 916 -2.13 4.81 -17.48
N TRP A 917 -2.04 3.66 -16.82
CA TRP A 917 -2.35 2.35 -17.36
C TRP A 917 -3.84 2.05 -17.18
N TYR A 918 -4.54 1.91 -18.31
CA TYR A 918 -5.96 1.55 -18.39
C TYR A 918 -6.13 0.08 -18.75
N THR A 919 -7.30 -0.48 -18.47
CA THR A 919 -7.66 -1.83 -18.91
C THR A 919 -8.22 -1.82 -20.33
N ALA A 920 -7.90 -2.85 -21.11
CA ALA A 920 -8.51 -3.15 -22.40
C ALA A 920 -9.03 -4.59 -22.46
N ASP A 921 -10.00 -4.81 -23.33
CA ASP A 921 -10.58 -6.13 -23.56
C ASP A 921 -9.55 -7.07 -24.19
N VAL A 922 -9.62 -8.34 -23.78
CA VAL A 922 -8.83 -9.42 -24.36
C VAL A 922 -9.77 -10.41 -25.01
N LYS A 923 -9.58 -10.64 -26.31
CA LYS A 923 -10.38 -11.59 -27.08
C LYS A 923 -9.92 -13.01 -26.78
N GLN A 924 -10.79 -13.81 -26.19
CA GLN A 924 -10.55 -15.26 -26.09
C GLN A 924 -10.74 -15.91 -27.47
N THR A 925 -9.69 -16.56 -27.99
CA THR A 925 -9.67 -17.22 -29.31
C THR A 925 -9.89 -18.73 -29.21
N SER A 926 -9.58 -19.34 -28.07
CA SER A 926 -9.89 -20.73 -27.72
C SER A 926 -10.03 -20.87 -26.21
N ALA A 927 -10.39 -22.06 -25.70
CA ALA A 927 -10.52 -22.30 -24.26
C ALA A 927 -9.29 -21.82 -23.46
N LEU A 928 -8.09 -22.04 -24.00
CA LEU A 928 -6.81 -21.69 -23.36
C LEU A 928 -5.99 -20.69 -24.18
N SER A 929 -6.63 -19.86 -25.00
CA SER A 929 -5.93 -18.88 -25.84
C SER A 929 -6.63 -17.53 -25.91
N TRP A 930 -5.85 -16.47 -25.89
CA TRP A 930 -6.28 -15.08 -25.84
C TRP A 930 -5.46 -14.22 -26.80
N GLU A 931 -6.06 -13.13 -27.25
CA GLU A 931 -5.42 -12.17 -28.13
C GLU A 931 -5.88 -10.75 -27.80
N VAL A 932 -4.94 -9.81 -27.81
CA VAL A 932 -5.25 -8.37 -27.81
C VAL A 932 -4.48 -7.71 -28.95
N GLU A 933 -5.17 -6.86 -29.70
CA GLU A 933 -4.59 -6.07 -30.79
C GLU A 933 -4.93 -4.60 -30.55
N LEU A 934 -3.91 -3.75 -30.47
CA LEU A 934 -4.07 -2.30 -30.32
C LEU A 934 -3.48 -1.57 -31.53
N PRO A 935 -4.14 -0.52 -32.04
CA PRO A 935 -3.61 0.28 -33.13
C PRO A 935 -2.46 1.18 -32.65
N ASN A 936 -1.59 1.57 -33.57
CA ASN A 936 -0.60 2.62 -33.30
C ASN A 936 -1.32 3.91 -32.88
N PRO A 937 -0.90 4.58 -31.80
CA PRO A 937 -1.52 5.84 -31.39
C PRO A 937 -1.24 6.93 -32.43
N PRO A 938 -2.15 7.92 -32.61
CA PRO A 938 -1.90 9.05 -33.50
C PRO A 938 -0.67 9.88 -33.13
N VAL A 939 -0.32 9.92 -31.84
CA VAL A 939 0.83 10.63 -31.27
C VAL A 939 1.50 9.74 -30.22
N GLY A 940 2.83 9.66 -30.26
CA GLY A 940 3.63 8.96 -29.25
C GLY A 940 3.60 7.44 -29.36
N TRP A 941 3.59 6.77 -28.21
CA TRP A 941 3.68 5.33 -28.07
C TRP A 941 2.63 4.80 -27.11
N THR A 942 2.10 3.61 -27.42
CA THR A 942 1.23 2.83 -26.54
C THR A 942 1.99 1.60 -26.06
N ALA A 943 2.13 1.44 -24.75
CA ALA A 943 2.63 0.23 -24.10
C ALA A 943 1.45 -0.62 -23.66
N PHE A 944 1.52 -1.94 -23.80
CA PHE A 944 0.48 -2.85 -23.30
C PHE A 944 0.99 -4.26 -23.00
N PHE A 945 0.36 -4.94 -22.05
CA PHE A 945 0.64 -6.32 -21.65
C PHE A 945 -0.63 -7.03 -21.19
N ILE A 946 -0.64 -8.37 -21.19
CA ILE A 946 -1.75 -9.16 -20.64
C ILE A 946 -1.36 -9.66 -19.24
N GLN A 947 -2.19 -9.37 -18.24
CA GLN A 947 -2.16 -9.99 -16.92
C GLN A 947 -3.09 -11.20 -16.88
N VAL A 948 -2.63 -12.26 -16.23
CA VAL A 948 -3.33 -13.52 -16.07
C VAL A 948 -3.28 -13.90 -14.59
N THR A 949 -4.43 -14.29 -14.04
CA THR A 949 -4.50 -14.79 -12.66
C THR A 949 -4.85 -16.28 -12.65
N PHE A 950 -4.20 -17.04 -11.78
CA PHE A 950 -4.46 -18.45 -11.53
C PHE A 950 -4.70 -18.68 -10.05
N ALA A 951 -5.48 -19.72 -9.72
CA ALA A 951 -5.55 -20.21 -8.35
C ALA A 951 -4.18 -20.76 -7.93
N GLY A 952 -3.69 -20.33 -6.78
CA GLY A 952 -2.50 -20.85 -6.10
C GLY A 952 -2.86 -21.84 -4.99
N LEU A 953 -1.84 -22.32 -4.28
CA LEU A 953 -2.03 -23.08 -3.04
C LEU A 953 -2.58 -22.19 -1.94
N ASP A 954 -3.18 -22.80 -0.91
CA ASP A 954 -3.71 -22.09 0.25
C ASP A 954 -4.58 -20.90 -0.18
N ASP A 955 -5.54 -21.15 -1.09
CA ASP A 955 -6.45 -20.17 -1.70
C ASP A 955 -5.79 -18.83 -2.12
N SER A 956 -4.51 -18.87 -2.46
CA SER A 956 -3.77 -17.72 -2.92
C SER A 956 -4.00 -17.47 -4.40
N VAL A 957 -3.53 -16.33 -4.90
CA VAL A 957 -3.61 -15.99 -6.33
C VAL A 957 -2.19 -15.87 -6.87
N LEU A 958 -1.92 -16.60 -7.95
CA LEU A 958 -0.74 -16.43 -8.77
C LEU A 958 -1.06 -15.43 -9.87
N GLU A 959 -0.34 -14.32 -9.91
CA GLU A 959 -0.51 -13.28 -10.92
C GLU A 959 0.74 -13.19 -11.78
N PHE A 960 0.57 -13.38 -13.10
CA PHE A 960 1.65 -13.30 -14.06
C PHE A 960 1.23 -12.40 -15.22
N THR A 961 2.21 -11.81 -15.90
CA THR A 961 2.00 -11.00 -17.09
C THR A 961 2.81 -11.53 -18.26
N THR A 962 2.36 -11.24 -19.47
CA THR A 962 3.26 -11.26 -20.63
C THR A 962 4.33 -10.17 -20.48
N GLN A 963 5.32 -10.18 -21.35
CA GLN A 963 6.15 -8.99 -21.57
C GLN A 963 5.30 -7.82 -22.11
N THR A 964 5.76 -6.61 -21.87
CA THR A 964 5.17 -5.39 -22.43
C THR A 964 5.54 -5.23 -23.90
N LEU A 965 4.55 -4.93 -24.73
CA LEU A 965 4.72 -4.52 -26.12
C LEU A 965 4.52 -3.01 -26.24
N ILE A 966 5.45 -2.30 -26.87
CA ILE A 966 5.33 -0.87 -27.16
C ILE A 966 5.20 -0.63 -28.66
N ILE A 967 4.15 0.10 -29.05
CA ILE A 967 3.82 0.42 -30.44
C ILE A 967 3.68 1.94 -30.68
N PRO A 968 4.10 2.46 -31.84
CA PRO A 968 4.88 1.77 -32.86
C PRO A 968 6.29 1.41 -32.33
N ASN A 969 6.92 0.38 -32.89
CA ASN A 969 8.28 -0.03 -32.53
C ASN A 969 9.33 0.90 -33.16
N THR A 970 9.29 2.18 -32.77
CA THR A 970 10.19 3.24 -33.22
C THR A 970 10.86 3.91 -32.02
N TYR A 971 11.92 4.66 -32.29
CA TYR A 971 12.61 5.48 -31.30
C TYR A 971 12.55 6.96 -31.68
N PRO A 972 12.27 7.86 -30.72
CA PRO A 972 12.32 9.29 -30.97
C PRO A 972 13.75 9.84 -31.15
N PHE A 973 14.75 9.16 -30.62
CA PHE A 973 16.15 9.61 -30.66
C PHE A 973 17.08 8.57 -31.30
N PRO A 974 18.18 9.00 -31.94
CA PRO A 974 19.23 8.10 -32.39
C PRO A 974 19.89 7.41 -31.19
N ASP A 975 20.58 6.32 -31.47
CA ASP A 975 21.45 5.72 -30.47
C ASP A 975 22.61 6.65 -30.13
N CYS A 976 23.08 6.60 -28.89
CA CYS A 976 24.26 7.35 -28.48
C CYS A 976 25.51 6.47 -28.60
N HIS A 977 26.65 7.08 -28.93
CA HIS A 977 27.94 6.42 -28.88
C HIS A 977 29.04 7.36 -28.38
N GLY A 978 30.04 6.79 -27.70
CA GLY A 978 31.15 7.57 -27.15
C GLY A 978 30.65 8.74 -26.28
N ALA A 979 31.33 9.89 -26.37
CA ALA A 979 31.05 11.07 -25.54
C ALA A 979 29.62 11.63 -25.69
N GLU A 980 28.91 11.35 -26.80
CA GLU A 980 27.54 11.79 -27.00
C GLU A 980 26.57 11.13 -26.02
N CYS A 981 26.90 9.93 -25.51
CA CYS A 981 26.11 9.25 -24.48
C CYS A 981 26.01 10.03 -23.18
N ARG A 982 26.86 11.04 -22.95
CA ARG A 982 26.75 11.90 -21.77
C ARG A 982 25.32 12.38 -21.58
N GLY A 983 24.68 12.87 -22.65
CA GLY A 983 23.29 13.31 -22.65
C GLY A 983 22.97 14.35 -21.58
N THR A 984 21.71 14.40 -21.18
CA THR A 984 21.19 15.21 -20.06
C THR A 984 20.24 14.38 -19.21
N LEU A 985 20.03 14.76 -17.95
CA LEU A 985 18.95 14.20 -17.14
C LEU A 985 17.59 14.73 -17.63
N VAL A 986 16.58 13.86 -17.67
CA VAL A 986 15.22 14.13 -18.17
C VAL A 986 14.13 13.54 -17.30
#